data_AF-A0A0C3CGU4-F1
#
_entry.id   AF-A0A0C3CGU4-F1
#
_cell.length_a   1.000
_cell.length_b   1.000
_cell.length_c   1.000
_cell.angle_alpha   90.00
_cell.angle_beta   90.00
_cell.angle_gamma   90.00
#
_symmetry.space_group_name_H-M   'P 1'
#
loop_
_entity.id
_entity.type
_entity.pdbx_description
1 polymer ?
#
loop_
_entity_poly.entity_id
_entity_poly.type
_entity_poly.pdbx_seq_one_letter_code
_entity_poly.pdbx_strand_id
1 'polypeptide(L)'
;MKPVEDDEDDFFSVLQQAFAFSYPAQIVQHPLPGRPVLPPSTSPIAFYDRHIAANLVLKQVIYLPSLVQGLSKGCDDSIKTFLEGGHNLKMHHEGFVVYERDDHPGPFSDADSVIVYYLQRIASVCVRFCSIIHLHPDCRRWASLVAIAKTTADGKQHFMAEAWLGVREDILEEEFQFSRSSEKEFLEGLDQHTVDKIRDIGRRYPRFATWEMFAMTDVGISLVKNAIPTTTDFAWEFSRTLGCRTVSYSRVPPDTTIASQFIPALKAKRSRAASTKVVGTDSNKQPVTKTSTSIRPSNAGTSLKQRGLYRPEPRYYLQHAWAKAVVHDSTFIMLHCGRYERIGIRHRASQTLYLSGLIDTVNNRDPRYRKVQIALYSFIVQDALERYELATTPTKPKRPAAKEPPGAHTPKRRKTSSEPTAPEKPPENAGSDDEITKVLGSKTLGLVSLRYGPYCSPTPASFIRIGSSCAPSLQPKPPRVQKLKAKYQTHEYFTLMLGQPLGDGATGVVHPAALEIQVKDDTGATSILKRNDLVVKLAFEEEQKTRMQHEFTVYAHLAKKNVTGVPTVHGLFNDLDSGTLALLMDNAGQNLREREKERTGEKFPQQVSTTQEERKAFVAAMKRIHRAGIKHMDIRADNLVIHPESGKVAIIDFDRAKFPKENLGFFDGEMECLKDLLDGRFTPDSY
;
A
#
# COMPACT_ATOMS: atom_id res chain seq x y z
N MET A 1 -58.34 -25.37 -27.00
CA MET A 1 -57.51 -24.31 -26.39
C MET A 1 -57.43 -24.60 -24.90
N LYS A 2 -56.33 -25.20 -24.45
CA LYS A 2 -55.98 -25.21 -23.03
C LYS A 2 -55.33 -23.86 -22.71
N PRO A 3 -55.56 -23.27 -21.53
CA PRO A 3 -54.86 -22.05 -21.14
C PRO A 3 -53.38 -22.41 -20.96
N VAL A 4 -52.53 -21.57 -21.54
CA VAL A 4 -51.10 -21.51 -21.21
C VAL A 4 -51.06 -21.06 -19.75
N GLU A 5 -50.60 -21.95 -18.87
CA GLU A 5 -50.27 -21.58 -17.50
C GLU A 5 -49.20 -20.49 -17.55
N ASP A 6 -49.47 -19.37 -16.88
CA ASP A 6 -48.50 -18.33 -16.61
C ASP A 6 -47.30 -18.97 -15.89
N ASP A 7 -46.20 -19.07 -16.61
CA ASP A 7 -44.86 -19.38 -16.10
C ASP A 7 -44.45 -18.16 -15.25
N GLU A 8 -44.80 -18.17 -13.95
CA GLU A 8 -44.41 -17.13 -12.99
C GLU A 8 -42.91 -16.84 -13.13
N ASP A 9 -42.56 -15.57 -13.31
CA ASP A 9 -41.23 -15.14 -13.75
C ASP A 9 -40.16 -15.38 -12.66
N ASP A 10 -39.58 -16.59 -12.62
CA ASP A 10 -38.56 -17.04 -11.66
C ASP A 10 -37.38 -16.07 -11.49
N PHE A 11 -37.03 -15.29 -12.52
CA PHE A 11 -36.01 -14.24 -12.42
C PHE A 11 -36.40 -13.16 -11.41
N PHE A 12 -37.66 -12.74 -11.45
CA PHE A 12 -38.19 -11.75 -10.52
C PHE A 12 -38.17 -12.30 -9.09
N SER A 13 -38.46 -13.59 -8.92
CA SER A 13 -38.37 -14.28 -7.62
C SER A 13 -36.94 -14.28 -7.05
N VAL A 14 -35.95 -14.69 -7.85
CA VAL A 14 -34.52 -14.70 -7.44
C VAL A 14 -34.01 -13.29 -7.13
N LEU A 15 -34.37 -12.31 -7.96
CA LEU A 15 -33.98 -10.91 -7.75
C LEU A 15 -34.63 -10.31 -6.50
N GLN A 16 -35.93 -10.56 -6.30
CA GLN A 16 -36.64 -10.15 -5.09
C GLN A 16 -36.02 -10.77 -3.83
N GLN A 17 -35.72 -12.06 -3.88
CA GLN A 17 -35.07 -12.79 -2.78
C GLN A 17 -33.69 -12.20 -2.46
N ALA A 18 -32.89 -11.91 -3.49
CA ALA A 18 -31.61 -11.24 -3.32
C ALA A 18 -31.79 -9.85 -2.69
N PHE A 19 -32.74 -9.05 -3.17
CA PHE A 19 -32.96 -7.68 -2.71
C PHE A 19 -33.57 -7.56 -1.32
N ALA A 20 -34.36 -8.55 -0.87
CA ALA A 20 -35.15 -8.45 0.35
C ALA A 20 -34.33 -8.38 1.65
N PHE A 21 -33.06 -8.79 1.62
CA PHE A 21 -32.25 -8.96 2.82
C PHE A 21 -31.78 -7.64 3.44
N SER A 22 -31.94 -7.58 4.76
CA SER A 22 -31.33 -6.64 5.70
C SER A 22 -30.77 -7.44 6.87
N TYR A 23 -29.86 -6.85 7.65
CA TYR A 23 -29.31 -7.52 8.83
C TYR A 23 -30.45 -7.85 9.84
N PRO A 24 -30.39 -9.03 10.48
CA PRO A 24 -31.31 -9.35 11.58
C PRO A 24 -31.11 -8.38 12.76
N ALA A 25 -32.22 -7.99 13.39
CA ALA A 25 -32.22 -7.07 14.53
C ALA A 25 -31.54 -7.65 15.78
N GLN A 26 -31.37 -8.96 15.84
CA GLN A 26 -30.74 -9.71 16.93
C GLN A 26 -29.21 -9.62 16.92
N ILE A 27 -28.61 -9.10 15.85
CA ILE A 27 -27.15 -8.90 15.79
C ILE A 27 -26.74 -7.87 16.84
N VAL A 28 -25.84 -8.29 17.72
CA VAL A 28 -25.26 -7.48 18.78
C VAL A 28 -23.77 -7.77 18.90
N GLN A 29 -23.05 -6.86 19.54
CA GLN A 29 -21.67 -7.12 19.92
C GLN A 29 -21.64 -7.95 21.22
N HIS A 30 -20.96 -9.10 21.18
CA HIS A 30 -20.57 -9.85 22.38
C HIS A 30 -19.07 -10.14 22.31
N PRO A 31 -18.23 -9.37 23.03
CA PRO A 31 -16.81 -9.65 23.08
C PRO A 31 -16.54 -11.00 23.74
N LEU A 32 -15.44 -11.64 23.36
CA LEU A 32 -15.02 -12.91 23.96
C LEU A 32 -14.74 -12.72 25.46
N PRO A 33 -15.10 -13.69 26.33
CA PRO A 33 -14.82 -13.62 27.75
C PRO A 33 -13.33 -13.35 28.04
N GLY A 34 -13.05 -12.34 28.86
CA GLY A 34 -11.68 -11.94 29.23
C GLY A 34 -10.88 -11.23 28.14
N ARG A 35 -11.49 -10.96 26.96
CA ARG A 35 -10.89 -10.21 25.86
C ARG A 35 -11.91 -9.19 25.36
N PRO A 36 -11.97 -7.99 25.93
CA PRO A 36 -12.80 -6.91 25.40
C PRO A 36 -12.08 -6.21 24.25
N VAL A 37 -12.83 -5.81 23.22
CA VAL A 37 -12.32 -4.91 22.19
C VAL A 37 -12.17 -3.52 22.80
N LEU A 38 -10.94 -3.10 23.02
CA LEU A 38 -10.64 -1.78 23.57
C LEU A 38 -10.66 -0.72 22.48
N PRO A 39 -11.10 0.52 22.78
CA PRO A 39 -10.88 1.65 21.90
C PRO A 39 -9.39 1.80 21.59
N PRO A 40 -9.02 2.24 20.38
CA PRO A 40 -7.62 2.38 20.02
C PRO A 40 -6.97 3.48 20.87
N SER A 41 -5.72 3.24 21.26
CA SER A 41 -4.91 4.15 22.08
C SER A 41 -4.07 5.13 21.25
N THR A 42 -4.08 4.99 19.93
CA THR A 42 -3.32 5.82 18.97
C THR A 42 -4.15 6.14 17.73
N SER A 43 -3.74 7.19 17.02
CA SER A 43 -4.36 7.60 15.75
C SER A 43 -4.14 6.53 14.66
N PRO A 44 -5.14 6.26 13.79
CA PRO A 44 -4.99 5.36 12.64
C PRO A 44 -4.08 5.92 11.55
N ILE A 45 -3.70 7.20 11.61
CA ILE A 45 -2.86 7.82 10.57
C ILE A 45 -1.46 7.21 10.64
N ALA A 46 -1.13 6.41 9.62
CA ALA A 46 0.15 5.76 9.45
C ALA A 46 1.23 6.75 8.97
N PHE A 47 2.49 6.33 8.98
CA PHE A 47 3.61 7.12 8.46
C PHE A 47 3.36 7.55 7.00
N TYR A 48 3.00 6.61 6.14
CA TYR A 48 2.76 6.85 4.72
C TYR A 48 1.61 7.82 4.43
N ASP A 49 0.55 7.81 5.25
CA ASP A 49 -0.62 8.68 5.09
C ASP A 49 -0.23 10.17 5.14
N ARG A 50 0.82 10.51 5.90
CA ARG A 50 1.33 11.90 6.03
C ARG A 50 2.15 12.36 4.83
N HIS A 51 2.48 11.44 3.91
CA HIS A 51 3.39 11.66 2.80
C HIS A 51 2.72 11.53 1.42
N ILE A 52 1.40 11.45 1.37
CA ILE A 52 0.63 11.57 0.13
C ILE A 52 0.88 12.97 -0.49
N ALA A 53 1.07 12.99 -1.81
CA ALA A 53 1.32 14.23 -2.55
C ALA A 53 0.20 15.28 -2.33
N ALA A 54 0.57 16.55 -2.20
CA ALA A 54 -0.36 17.64 -1.86
C ALA A 54 -1.52 17.82 -2.88
N ASN A 55 -1.34 17.38 -4.12
CA ASN A 55 -2.37 17.41 -5.15
C ASN A 55 -3.24 16.14 -5.19
N LEU A 56 -2.99 15.18 -4.30
CA LEU A 56 -3.74 13.93 -4.16
C LEU A 56 -4.46 13.79 -2.80
N VAL A 57 -4.16 14.63 -1.81
CA VAL A 57 -4.82 14.61 -0.48
C VAL A 57 -6.28 15.03 -0.55
N LEU A 58 -7.08 14.69 0.47
CA LEU A 58 -8.46 15.14 0.62
C LEU A 58 -8.49 16.62 1.01
N LYS A 59 -9.29 17.42 0.30
CA LYS A 59 -9.52 18.85 0.59
C LYS A 59 -10.91 19.15 1.13
N GLN A 60 -11.91 18.38 0.72
CA GLN A 60 -13.30 18.67 1.06
C GLN A 60 -14.10 17.38 1.24
N VAL A 61 -14.96 17.34 2.24
CA VAL A 61 -15.97 16.30 2.42
C VAL A 61 -17.35 16.91 2.17
N ILE A 62 -18.11 16.32 1.24
CA ILE A 62 -19.46 16.76 0.90
C ILE A 62 -20.44 15.68 1.34
N TYR A 63 -21.43 16.07 2.14
CA TYR A 63 -22.53 15.19 2.52
C TYR A 63 -23.55 15.10 1.39
N LEU A 64 -23.81 13.90 0.88
CA LEU A 64 -24.70 13.59 -0.24
C LEU A 64 -25.73 12.52 0.17
N PRO A 65 -26.80 12.90 0.89
CA PRO A 65 -27.81 11.94 1.36
C PRO A 65 -28.54 11.21 0.24
N SER A 66 -28.72 11.86 -0.92
CA SER A 66 -29.37 11.28 -2.10
C SER A 66 -28.59 10.14 -2.76
N LEU A 67 -27.34 9.91 -2.37
CA LEU A 67 -26.48 8.89 -3.00
C LEU A 67 -27.09 7.49 -2.90
N VAL A 68 -27.67 7.12 -1.76
CA VAL A 68 -28.25 5.77 -1.55
C VAL A 68 -29.42 5.53 -2.50
N GLN A 69 -30.28 6.52 -2.69
CA GLN A 69 -31.40 6.43 -3.63
C GLN A 69 -30.92 6.43 -5.09
N GLY A 70 -29.88 7.21 -5.39
CA GLY A 70 -29.22 7.19 -6.70
C GLY A 70 -28.64 5.82 -7.04
N LEU A 71 -27.97 5.15 -6.09
CA LEU A 71 -27.47 3.78 -6.25
C LEU A 71 -28.63 2.81 -6.50
N SER A 72 -29.69 2.86 -5.70
CA SER A 72 -30.83 1.96 -5.87
C SER A 72 -31.48 2.09 -7.24
N LYS A 73 -31.74 3.32 -7.68
CA LYS A 73 -32.26 3.58 -9.03
C LYS A 73 -31.30 3.07 -10.13
N GLY A 74 -30.02 3.33 -9.96
CA GLY A 74 -28.99 2.87 -10.89
C GLY A 74 -28.89 1.34 -10.99
N CYS A 75 -29.25 0.61 -9.93
CA CYS A 75 -29.40 -0.85 -9.95
C CYS A 75 -30.52 -1.28 -10.88
N ASP A 76 -31.69 -0.64 -10.75
CA ASP A 76 -32.85 -0.94 -11.59
C ASP A 76 -32.53 -0.66 -13.07
N ASP A 77 -31.86 0.46 -13.35
CA ASP A 77 -31.41 0.83 -14.71
C ASP A 77 -30.38 -0.17 -15.28
N SER A 78 -29.45 -0.66 -14.45
CA SER A 78 -28.43 -1.64 -14.86
C SER A 78 -29.05 -3.00 -15.17
N ILE A 79 -29.98 -3.47 -14.34
CA ILE A 79 -30.70 -4.72 -14.57
C ILE A 79 -31.57 -4.61 -15.82
N LYS A 80 -32.28 -3.50 -15.98
CA LYS A 80 -33.07 -3.23 -17.18
C LYS A 80 -32.21 -3.31 -18.44
N THR A 81 -31.04 -2.67 -18.43
CA THR A 81 -30.10 -2.69 -19.57
C THR A 81 -29.59 -4.11 -19.85
N PHE A 82 -29.31 -4.90 -18.81
CA PHE A 82 -28.90 -6.30 -18.95
C PHE A 82 -29.97 -7.14 -19.66
N LEU A 83 -31.23 -7.00 -19.25
CA LEU A 83 -32.36 -7.72 -19.84
C LEU A 83 -32.66 -7.25 -21.28
N GLU A 84 -32.63 -5.94 -21.53
CA GLU A 84 -32.80 -5.36 -22.87
C GLU A 84 -31.69 -5.79 -23.84
N GLY A 85 -30.50 -6.14 -23.32
CA GLY A 85 -29.40 -6.74 -24.07
C GLY A 85 -29.64 -8.19 -24.53
N GLY A 86 -30.78 -8.80 -24.15
CA GLY A 86 -31.12 -10.19 -24.50
C GLY A 86 -30.50 -11.24 -23.58
N HIS A 87 -29.81 -10.83 -22.52
CA HIS A 87 -29.28 -11.75 -21.51
C HIS A 87 -30.40 -12.23 -20.59
N ASN A 88 -30.34 -13.49 -20.17
CA ASN A 88 -31.38 -14.09 -19.35
C ASN A 88 -30.77 -14.88 -18.19
N LEU A 89 -31.10 -14.50 -16.95
CA LEU A 89 -30.60 -15.20 -15.78
C LEU A 89 -31.19 -16.60 -15.59
N LYS A 90 -32.28 -16.94 -16.30
CA LYS A 90 -32.89 -18.27 -16.30
C LYS A 90 -31.92 -19.36 -16.78
N MET A 91 -30.90 -19.02 -17.58
CA MET A 91 -29.89 -20.00 -18.02
C MET A 91 -28.90 -20.43 -16.92
N HIS A 92 -29.00 -19.86 -15.71
CA HIS A 92 -28.06 -20.10 -14.62
C HIS A 92 -28.67 -20.92 -13.46
N HIS A 93 -29.10 -22.15 -13.75
CA HIS A 93 -29.73 -23.05 -12.77
C HIS A 93 -28.74 -23.70 -11.78
N GLU A 94 -27.42 -23.65 -12.04
CA GLU A 94 -26.41 -24.31 -11.20
C GLU A 94 -25.79 -23.33 -10.18
N GLY A 95 -26.09 -23.54 -8.90
CA GLY A 95 -25.27 -23.05 -7.79
C GLY A 95 -25.67 -21.71 -7.13
N PHE A 96 -26.81 -21.10 -7.51
CA PHE A 96 -27.30 -19.92 -6.82
C PHE A 96 -28.17 -20.29 -5.61
N VAL A 97 -27.53 -20.41 -4.45
CA VAL A 97 -28.23 -20.58 -3.16
C VAL A 97 -28.18 -19.25 -2.42
N VAL A 98 -29.34 -18.59 -2.28
CA VAL A 98 -29.50 -17.45 -1.37
C VAL A 98 -30.00 -17.99 -0.04
N TYR A 99 -29.16 -17.93 0.98
CA TYR A 99 -29.61 -18.20 2.35
C TYR A 99 -30.45 -17.00 2.83
N GLU A 100 -31.77 -17.15 2.81
CA GLU A 100 -32.73 -16.09 3.17
C GLU A 100 -32.71 -15.75 4.67
N ARG A 101 -32.52 -16.76 5.52
CA ARG A 101 -32.62 -16.62 6.97
C ARG A 101 -31.30 -16.88 7.65
N ASP A 102 -30.95 -15.92 8.47
CA ASP A 102 -29.97 -16.08 9.53
C ASP A 102 -30.75 -16.08 10.84
N ASP A 103 -31.43 -17.20 11.13
CA ASP A 103 -32.33 -17.29 12.29
C ASP A 103 -31.57 -17.15 13.62
N HIS A 104 -30.25 -17.37 13.59
CA HIS A 104 -29.36 -17.29 14.75
C HIS A 104 -28.02 -16.68 14.34
N PRO A 105 -27.97 -15.35 14.06
CA PRO A 105 -26.73 -14.72 13.67
C PRO A 105 -25.75 -14.81 14.85
N GLY A 106 -24.55 -15.33 14.60
CA GLY A 106 -23.48 -15.30 15.59
C GLY A 106 -23.17 -13.86 16.00
N PRO A 107 -22.84 -13.60 17.27
CA PRO A 107 -22.55 -12.24 17.71
C PRO A 107 -21.23 -11.74 17.15
N PHE A 108 -21.07 -10.42 17.10
CA PHE A 108 -19.79 -9.83 16.71
C PHE A 108 -18.86 -9.73 17.91
N SER A 109 -17.68 -10.37 17.81
CA SER A 109 -16.62 -10.26 18.80
C SER A 109 -15.79 -8.99 18.60
N ASP A 110 -15.51 -8.62 17.34
CA ASP A 110 -14.54 -7.60 16.90
C ASP A 110 -14.80 -7.15 15.45
N ALA A 111 -13.93 -6.31 14.89
CA ALA A 111 -14.03 -5.86 13.49
C ALA A 111 -13.91 -7.02 12.47
N ASP A 112 -13.13 -8.04 12.78
CA ASP A 112 -12.96 -9.22 11.91
C ASP A 112 -14.26 -10.02 11.78
N SER A 113 -14.98 -10.22 12.89
CA SER A 113 -16.28 -10.87 12.89
C SER A 113 -17.34 -10.09 12.10
N VAL A 114 -17.28 -8.75 12.14
CA VAL A 114 -18.12 -7.87 11.31
C VAL A 114 -17.82 -8.08 9.83
N ILE A 115 -16.53 -8.12 9.44
CA ILE A 115 -16.11 -8.41 8.06
C ILE A 115 -16.62 -9.77 7.63
N VAL A 116 -16.34 -10.83 8.40
CA VAL A 116 -16.71 -12.20 8.04
C VAL A 116 -18.21 -12.31 7.80
N TYR A 117 -19.02 -11.70 8.65
CA TYR A 117 -20.45 -11.65 8.48
C TYR A 117 -20.86 -10.93 7.19
N TYR A 118 -20.29 -9.75 6.93
CA TYR A 118 -20.51 -9.02 5.68
C TYR A 118 -20.11 -9.85 4.45
N LEU A 119 -18.96 -10.55 4.50
CA LEU A 119 -18.51 -11.39 3.39
C LEU A 119 -19.51 -12.51 3.08
N GLN A 120 -19.97 -13.20 4.12
CA GLN A 120 -20.85 -14.36 4.00
C GLN A 120 -22.27 -13.97 3.55
N ARG A 121 -22.83 -12.88 4.10
CA ARG A 121 -24.25 -12.54 3.95
C ARG A 121 -24.54 -11.48 2.89
N ILE A 122 -23.55 -10.65 2.56
CA ILE A 122 -23.69 -9.52 1.62
C ILE A 122 -22.77 -9.72 0.43
N ALA A 123 -21.45 -9.69 0.65
CA ALA A 123 -20.48 -9.61 -0.43
C ALA A 123 -20.55 -10.83 -1.37
N SER A 124 -20.71 -12.04 -0.81
CA SER A 124 -20.82 -13.30 -1.57
C SER A 124 -21.90 -13.27 -2.66
N VAL A 125 -23.02 -12.59 -2.39
CA VAL A 125 -24.11 -12.39 -3.35
C VAL A 125 -23.75 -11.26 -4.31
N CYS A 126 -23.29 -10.12 -3.78
CA CYS A 126 -23.01 -8.93 -4.57
C CYS A 126 -21.92 -9.16 -5.64
N VAL A 127 -20.84 -9.89 -5.30
CA VAL A 127 -19.76 -10.19 -6.26
C VAL A 127 -20.26 -11.04 -7.43
N ARG A 128 -21.18 -11.99 -7.19
CA ARG A 128 -21.74 -12.83 -8.26
C ARG A 128 -22.62 -12.01 -9.19
N PHE A 129 -23.48 -11.16 -8.65
CA PHE A 129 -24.31 -10.26 -9.46
C PHE A 129 -23.47 -9.33 -10.32
N CYS A 130 -22.51 -8.61 -9.75
CA CYS A 130 -21.71 -7.68 -10.55
C CYS A 130 -20.82 -8.40 -11.57
N SER A 131 -20.33 -9.61 -11.26
CA SER A 131 -19.52 -10.40 -12.17
C SER A 131 -20.32 -10.90 -13.38
N ILE A 132 -21.52 -11.43 -13.17
CA ILE A 132 -22.41 -11.83 -14.28
C ILE A 132 -22.81 -10.62 -15.10
N ILE A 133 -23.32 -9.57 -14.46
CA ILE A 133 -23.90 -8.43 -15.20
C ILE A 133 -22.83 -7.69 -16.03
N HIS A 134 -21.58 -7.60 -15.56
CA HIS A 134 -20.58 -6.74 -16.18
C HIS A 134 -19.37 -7.45 -16.77
N LEU A 135 -19.06 -8.68 -16.36
CA LEU A 135 -17.82 -9.36 -16.77
C LEU A 135 -18.08 -10.58 -17.64
N HIS A 136 -19.13 -11.37 -17.35
CA HIS A 136 -19.43 -12.60 -18.09
C HIS A 136 -20.95 -12.87 -18.21
N PRO A 137 -21.70 -12.01 -18.92
CA PRO A 137 -23.16 -12.07 -18.95
C PRO A 137 -23.73 -13.35 -19.56
N ASP A 138 -22.96 -14.06 -20.39
CA ASP A 138 -23.39 -15.28 -21.07
C ASP A 138 -22.98 -16.58 -20.33
N CYS A 139 -22.26 -16.48 -19.20
CA CYS A 139 -21.77 -17.66 -18.49
C CYS A 139 -22.87 -18.32 -17.64
N ARG A 140 -23.13 -19.63 -17.83
CA ARG A 140 -24.21 -20.37 -17.15
C ARG A 140 -24.04 -20.58 -15.63
N ARG A 141 -22.88 -20.27 -15.03
CA ARG A 141 -22.65 -20.50 -13.59
C ARG A 141 -22.67 -19.19 -12.81
N TRP A 142 -23.24 -19.21 -11.61
CA TRP A 142 -23.17 -18.10 -10.64
C TRP A 142 -21.82 -18.02 -9.93
N ALA A 143 -20.74 -18.03 -10.71
CA ALA A 143 -19.39 -17.81 -10.25
C ALA A 143 -19.03 -16.32 -10.35
N SER A 144 -17.94 -15.93 -9.70
CA SER A 144 -17.45 -14.56 -9.72
C SER A 144 -15.98 -14.54 -10.09
N LEU A 145 -15.58 -13.57 -10.92
CA LEU A 145 -14.20 -13.26 -11.25
C LEU A 145 -13.56 -12.26 -10.27
N VAL A 146 -14.40 -11.67 -9.42
CA VAL A 146 -13.99 -10.72 -8.38
C VAL A 146 -14.30 -11.27 -7.01
N ALA A 147 -13.48 -10.92 -6.02
CA ALA A 147 -13.70 -11.29 -4.65
C ALA A 147 -13.30 -10.14 -3.72
N ILE A 148 -13.89 -10.17 -2.53
CA ILE A 148 -13.46 -9.32 -1.43
C ILE A 148 -12.36 -10.06 -0.66
N ALA A 149 -11.18 -9.47 -0.63
CA ALA A 149 -10.08 -9.90 0.21
C ALA A 149 -10.06 -9.06 1.49
N LYS A 150 -9.43 -9.59 2.54
CA LYS A 150 -9.27 -8.90 3.83
C LYS A 150 -7.87 -9.11 4.39
N THR A 151 -7.46 -8.23 5.30
CA THR A 151 -6.24 -8.45 6.09
C THR A 151 -6.35 -9.74 6.92
N THR A 152 -5.27 -10.51 7.00
CA THR A 152 -5.23 -11.77 7.77
C THR A 152 -5.39 -11.50 9.27
N ALA A 153 -6.21 -12.32 9.93
CA ALA A 153 -6.40 -12.23 11.37
C ALA A 153 -5.16 -12.81 12.08
N ASP A 154 -4.53 -12.03 12.95
CA ASP A 154 -3.39 -12.46 13.78
C ASP A 154 -3.83 -13.15 15.09
N GLY A 155 -5.12 -13.49 15.20
CA GLY A 155 -5.74 -14.09 16.39
C GLY A 155 -5.98 -13.11 17.55
N LYS A 156 -5.65 -11.83 17.39
CA LYS A 156 -6.03 -10.77 18.34
C LYS A 156 -7.42 -10.23 18.01
N GLN A 157 -7.99 -9.47 18.94
CA GLN A 157 -9.22 -8.72 18.70
C GLN A 157 -8.90 -7.35 18.13
N HIS A 158 -9.47 -7.05 16.97
CA HIS A 158 -9.23 -5.77 16.29
C HIS A 158 -10.40 -4.82 16.44
N PHE A 159 -10.08 -3.57 16.75
CA PHE A 159 -11.05 -2.48 16.70
C PHE A 159 -11.39 -2.08 15.26
N MET A 160 -10.43 -2.21 14.35
CA MET A 160 -10.54 -1.86 12.93
C MET A 160 -9.89 -2.96 12.10
N ALA A 161 -10.53 -3.33 11.00
CA ALA A 161 -10.03 -4.30 10.03
C ALA A 161 -10.33 -3.80 8.62
N GLU A 162 -9.55 -4.26 7.66
CA GLU A 162 -9.62 -3.78 6.28
C GLU A 162 -10.03 -4.87 5.31
N ALA A 163 -10.86 -4.50 4.34
CA ALA A 163 -11.20 -5.35 3.21
C ALA A 163 -11.19 -4.55 1.90
N TRP A 164 -11.06 -5.24 0.78
CA TRP A 164 -11.07 -4.61 -0.54
C TRP A 164 -11.63 -5.55 -1.61
N LEU A 165 -12.27 -4.97 -2.62
CA LEU A 165 -12.73 -5.70 -3.81
C LEU A 165 -11.63 -5.69 -4.86
N GLY A 166 -11.33 -6.85 -5.44
CA GLY A 166 -10.39 -7.00 -6.55
C GLY A 166 -10.67 -8.25 -7.38
N VAL A 167 -9.83 -8.50 -8.37
CA VAL A 167 -9.82 -9.76 -9.11
C VAL A 167 -9.37 -10.89 -8.18
N ARG A 168 -9.97 -12.07 -8.29
CA ARG A 168 -9.56 -13.21 -7.47
C ARG A 168 -8.10 -13.60 -7.73
N GLU A 169 -7.40 -14.01 -6.67
CA GLU A 169 -5.96 -14.33 -6.73
C GLU A 169 -5.66 -15.48 -7.71
N ASP A 170 -6.53 -16.50 -7.76
CA ASP A 170 -6.41 -17.65 -8.65
C ASP A 170 -6.49 -17.31 -10.15
N ILE A 171 -7.02 -16.13 -10.50
CA ILE A 171 -7.04 -15.64 -11.89
C ILE A 171 -5.73 -14.88 -12.22
N LEU A 172 -5.12 -14.26 -11.20
CA LEU A 172 -3.89 -13.50 -11.32
C LEU A 172 -2.65 -14.40 -11.38
N GLU A 173 -2.71 -15.56 -10.72
CA GLU A 173 -1.64 -16.54 -10.66
C GLU A 173 -1.72 -17.51 -11.86
N GLU A 174 -0.64 -17.57 -12.64
CA GLU A 174 -0.56 -18.40 -13.86
C GLU A 174 -0.40 -19.91 -13.58
N GLU A 175 -0.10 -20.31 -12.33
CA GLU A 175 0.39 -21.66 -12.00
C GLU A 175 -0.26 -22.33 -10.76
N PHE A 176 -1.23 -21.71 -10.10
CA PHE A 176 -1.85 -22.37 -8.93
C PHE A 176 -2.64 -23.60 -9.37
N GLN A 177 -2.22 -24.77 -8.88
CA GLN A 177 -3.01 -25.99 -8.99
C GLN A 177 -4.30 -25.81 -8.20
N PHE A 178 -5.40 -25.59 -8.92
CA PHE A 178 -6.75 -25.47 -8.37
C PHE A 178 -7.03 -26.60 -7.38
N SER A 179 -7.17 -26.28 -6.09
CA SER A 179 -7.50 -27.26 -5.05
C SER A 179 -8.99 -27.68 -5.07
N ARG A 180 -9.79 -27.08 -5.96
CA ARG A 180 -11.22 -27.39 -6.15
C ARG A 180 -11.55 -27.62 -7.62
N SER A 181 -11.96 -28.84 -7.95
CA SER A 181 -12.31 -29.28 -9.31
C SER A 181 -13.38 -28.40 -9.99
N SER A 182 -14.35 -27.89 -9.23
CA SER A 182 -15.48 -27.12 -9.75
C SER A 182 -15.14 -25.68 -10.19
N GLU A 183 -14.04 -25.10 -9.70
CA GLU A 183 -13.62 -23.74 -10.06
C GLU A 183 -12.79 -23.73 -11.35
N LYS A 184 -12.04 -24.81 -11.58
CA LYS A 184 -11.28 -25.02 -12.81
C LYS A 184 -12.19 -25.10 -14.03
N GLU A 185 -13.27 -25.89 -13.95
CA GLU A 185 -14.27 -26.02 -15.03
C GLU A 185 -14.93 -24.69 -15.40
N PHE A 186 -15.15 -23.80 -14.43
CA PHE A 186 -15.70 -22.47 -14.69
C PHE A 186 -14.72 -21.61 -15.49
N LEU A 187 -13.45 -21.56 -15.08
CA LEU A 187 -12.44 -20.75 -15.76
C LEU A 187 -12.10 -21.31 -17.16
N GLU A 188 -12.10 -22.64 -17.32
CA GLU A 188 -11.97 -23.30 -18.62
C GLU A 188 -13.16 -22.99 -19.56
N GLY A 189 -14.33 -22.66 -19.01
CA GLY A 189 -15.53 -22.28 -19.77
C GLY A 189 -15.60 -20.81 -20.20
N LEU A 190 -14.65 -19.97 -19.80
CA LEU A 190 -14.60 -18.56 -20.20
C LEU A 190 -13.70 -18.36 -21.43
N ASP A 191 -14.02 -17.37 -22.25
CA ASP A 191 -13.15 -17.03 -23.38
C ASP A 191 -11.83 -16.42 -22.87
N GLN A 192 -10.74 -16.79 -23.55
CA GLN A 192 -9.38 -16.37 -23.16
C GLN A 192 -9.22 -14.84 -23.15
N HIS A 193 -9.90 -14.14 -24.05
CA HIS A 193 -9.84 -12.69 -24.14
C HIS A 193 -10.42 -12.01 -22.89
N THR A 194 -11.56 -12.50 -22.38
CA THR A 194 -12.13 -12.04 -21.11
C THR A 194 -11.18 -12.30 -19.96
N VAL A 195 -10.62 -13.50 -19.85
CA VAL A 195 -9.66 -13.84 -18.79
C VAL A 195 -8.43 -12.92 -18.83
N ASP A 196 -7.85 -12.68 -20.00
CA ASP A 196 -6.69 -11.82 -20.16
C ASP A 196 -7.01 -10.34 -19.85
N LYS A 197 -8.18 -9.86 -20.28
CA LYS A 197 -8.67 -8.51 -19.96
C LYS A 197 -8.81 -8.33 -18.45
N ILE A 198 -9.45 -9.27 -17.76
CA ILE A 198 -9.66 -9.22 -16.31
C ILE A 198 -8.33 -9.31 -15.56
N ARG A 199 -7.39 -10.13 -16.04
CA ARG A 199 -6.04 -10.21 -15.47
C ARG A 199 -5.29 -8.89 -15.60
N ASP A 200 -5.36 -8.23 -16.76
CA ASP A 200 -4.74 -6.91 -16.97
C ASP A 200 -5.40 -5.84 -16.07
N ILE A 201 -6.73 -5.86 -15.93
CA ILE A 201 -7.45 -4.99 -15.00
C ILE A 201 -6.95 -5.20 -13.56
N GLY A 202 -6.86 -6.45 -13.09
CA GLY A 202 -6.42 -6.76 -11.73
C GLY A 202 -4.96 -6.36 -11.47
N ARG A 203 -4.08 -6.51 -12.48
CA ARG A 203 -2.68 -6.06 -12.41
C ARG A 203 -2.55 -4.54 -12.33
N ARG A 204 -3.39 -3.79 -13.06
CA ARG A 204 -3.39 -2.31 -13.05
C ARG A 204 -4.07 -1.73 -11.82
N TYR A 205 -5.16 -2.35 -11.37
CA TYR A 205 -6.03 -1.86 -10.32
C TYR A 205 -6.26 -2.96 -9.26
N PRO A 206 -5.29 -3.20 -8.37
CA PRO A 206 -5.37 -4.30 -7.40
C PRO A 206 -6.51 -4.13 -6.39
N ARG A 207 -7.01 -2.89 -6.17
CA ARG A 207 -8.20 -2.62 -5.36
C ARG A 207 -9.16 -1.71 -6.09
N PHE A 208 -10.34 -2.22 -6.41
CA PHE A 208 -11.42 -1.44 -7.03
C PHE A 208 -12.09 -0.52 -6.00
N ALA A 209 -12.24 -1.01 -4.77
CA ALA A 209 -12.85 -0.31 -3.65
C ALA A 209 -12.31 -0.83 -2.31
N THR A 210 -12.39 -0.02 -1.25
CA THR A 210 -11.84 -0.32 0.08
C THR A 210 -12.87 -0.15 1.19
N TRP A 211 -12.91 -1.09 2.13
CA TRP A 211 -13.76 -1.08 3.32
C TRP A 211 -12.91 -0.92 4.57
N GLU A 212 -13.23 0.09 5.36
CA GLU A 212 -12.78 0.25 6.74
C GLU A 212 -13.88 -0.29 7.66
N MET A 213 -13.61 -1.40 8.32
CA MET A 213 -14.58 -2.11 9.14
C MET A 213 -14.24 -1.93 10.60
N PHE A 214 -15.19 -1.43 11.38
CA PHE A 214 -15.05 -1.18 12.80
C PHE A 214 -15.77 -2.26 13.62
N ALA A 215 -15.21 -2.61 14.77
CA ALA A 215 -15.95 -3.37 15.77
C ALA A 215 -17.23 -2.61 16.16
N MET A 216 -18.35 -3.32 16.36
CA MET A 216 -19.66 -2.74 16.67
C MET A 216 -19.76 -2.21 18.13
N THR A 217 -18.72 -1.54 18.60
CA THR A 217 -18.66 -0.86 19.90
C THR A 217 -19.33 0.50 19.81
N ASP A 218 -19.64 1.12 20.94
CA ASP A 218 -20.13 2.50 20.98
C ASP A 218 -19.19 3.48 20.26
N VAL A 219 -17.88 3.24 20.34
CA VAL A 219 -16.86 4.03 19.64
C VAL A 219 -16.96 3.81 18.13
N GLY A 220 -16.99 2.55 17.66
CA GLY A 220 -17.13 2.24 16.23
C GLY A 220 -18.43 2.76 15.63
N ILE A 221 -19.55 2.58 16.34
CA ILE A 221 -20.86 3.13 15.98
C ILE A 221 -20.79 4.66 15.88
N SER A 222 -20.20 5.32 16.88
CA SER A 222 -20.04 6.77 16.89
C SER A 222 -19.19 7.27 15.73
N LEU A 223 -18.09 6.57 15.38
CA LEU A 223 -17.23 6.95 14.26
C LEU A 223 -17.99 6.95 12.94
N VAL A 224 -18.75 5.89 12.62
CA VAL A 224 -19.52 5.82 11.37
C VAL A 224 -20.70 6.79 11.38
N LYS A 225 -21.44 6.85 12.50
CA LYS A 225 -22.59 7.75 12.65
C LYS A 225 -22.19 9.22 12.50
N ASN A 226 -21.07 9.60 13.11
CA ASN A 226 -20.59 10.98 13.20
C ASN A 226 -19.49 11.33 12.19
N ALA A 227 -19.28 10.54 11.13
CA ALA A 227 -18.26 10.75 10.08
C ALA A 227 -18.48 11.99 9.19
N ILE A 228 -18.99 13.09 9.77
CA ILE A 228 -19.31 14.39 9.18
C ILE A 228 -20.74 14.43 8.59
N PRO A 229 -21.73 14.95 9.35
CA PRO A 229 -23.11 15.11 8.87
C PRO A 229 -23.30 16.34 7.96
N THR A 230 -22.26 17.14 7.72
CA THR A 230 -22.32 18.40 6.98
C THR A 230 -21.17 18.55 5.99
N THR A 231 -21.32 19.41 4.99
CA THR A 231 -20.21 19.72 4.07
C THR A 231 -19.15 20.55 4.78
N THR A 232 -17.88 20.13 4.71
CA THR A 232 -16.77 20.78 5.42
C THR A 232 -15.47 20.71 4.65
N ASP A 233 -14.60 21.70 4.89
CA ASP A 233 -13.21 21.64 4.47
C ASP A 233 -12.45 20.61 5.31
N PHE A 234 -11.58 19.85 4.68
CA PHE A 234 -10.84 18.77 5.33
C PHE A 234 -9.43 19.24 5.73
N ALA A 235 -9.15 19.21 7.03
CA ALA A 235 -7.83 19.52 7.57
C ALA A 235 -6.93 18.27 7.55
N TRP A 236 -6.22 18.07 6.44
CA TRP A 236 -5.25 16.98 6.29
C TRP A 236 -4.04 17.13 7.22
N GLU A 237 -3.68 16.07 7.94
CA GLU A 237 -2.48 16.03 8.77
C GLU A 237 -1.26 15.56 7.97
N PHE A 238 -0.35 16.49 7.70
CA PHE A 238 0.99 16.19 7.20
C PHE A 238 1.97 15.93 8.36
N SER A 239 3.22 15.57 8.05
CA SER A 239 4.28 15.61 9.07
C SER A 239 4.43 17.03 9.62
N ARG A 240 4.75 17.13 10.91
CA ARG A 240 4.79 18.38 11.66
C ARG A 240 6.14 19.08 11.62
N THR A 241 7.07 18.61 10.78
CA THR A 241 8.34 19.31 10.52
C THR A 241 8.07 20.69 9.93
N LEU A 242 8.58 21.73 10.60
CA LEU A 242 8.39 23.11 10.15
C LEU A 242 9.62 23.63 9.41
N GLY A 243 9.39 24.48 8.42
CA GLY A 243 10.44 25.16 7.66
C GLY A 243 10.81 24.47 6.34
N CYS A 244 10.19 23.35 5.98
CA CYS A 244 10.38 22.72 4.67
C CYS A 244 9.02 22.41 4.05
N ARG A 245 8.83 22.78 2.78
CA ARG A 245 7.60 22.49 2.03
C ARG A 245 7.90 22.13 0.58
N THR A 246 7.40 20.99 0.15
CA THR A 246 7.49 20.49 -1.22
C THR A 246 6.14 20.64 -1.92
N VAL A 247 6.15 21.15 -3.14
CA VAL A 247 4.99 21.14 -4.05
C VAL A 247 5.22 20.08 -5.10
N SER A 248 4.33 19.09 -5.15
CA SER A 248 4.32 18.04 -6.18
C SER A 248 3.32 18.35 -7.29
N TYR A 249 3.62 17.86 -8.49
CA TYR A 249 2.77 17.92 -9.67
C TYR A 249 2.43 16.52 -10.19
N SER A 250 2.39 15.51 -9.29
CA SER A 250 2.06 14.12 -9.64
C SER A 250 0.80 14.06 -10.51
N ARG A 251 0.78 13.19 -11.52
CA ARG A 251 -0.40 13.03 -12.37
C ARG A 251 -1.58 12.57 -11.50
N VAL A 252 -2.69 13.28 -11.60
CA VAL A 252 -3.96 12.88 -10.99
C VAL A 252 -4.60 11.84 -11.91
N PRO A 253 -4.94 10.64 -11.42
CA PRO A 253 -5.66 9.66 -12.24
C PRO A 253 -7.01 10.24 -12.70
N PRO A 254 -7.49 9.89 -13.91
CA PRO A 254 -8.75 10.43 -14.42
C PRO A 254 -9.94 9.93 -13.59
N ASP A 255 -10.95 10.79 -13.43
CA ASP A 255 -12.24 10.40 -12.87
C ASP A 255 -13.14 9.81 -13.98
N THR A 256 -13.92 8.78 -13.63
CA THR A 256 -14.90 8.15 -14.51
C THR A 256 -16.20 8.94 -14.55
N THR A 257 -17.05 8.61 -15.53
CA THR A 257 -18.39 9.16 -15.62
C THR A 257 -19.32 8.64 -14.52
N ILE A 258 -18.99 7.52 -13.88
CA ILE A 258 -19.78 6.90 -12.79
C ILE A 258 -20.07 7.91 -11.66
N ALA A 259 -19.06 8.61 -11.16
CA ALA A 259 -19.26 9.61 -10.10
C ALA A 259 -20.24 10.72 -10.54
N SER A 260 -20.20 11.11 -11.80
CA SER A 260 -21.11 12.14 -12.34
C SER A 260 -22.56 11.69 -12.39
N GLN A 261 -22.85 10.38 -12.42
CA GLN A 261 -24.23 9.87 -12.45
C GLN A 261 -25.00 10.24 -11.17
N PHE A 262 -24.31 10.26 -10.03
CA PHE A 262 -24.89 10.53 -8.70
C PHE A 262 -24.72 11.97 -8.22
N ILE A 263 -23.76 12.71 -8.79
CA ILE A 263 -23.38 14.03 -8.30
C ILE A 263 -23.81 15.11 -9.32
N PRO A 264 -24.94 15.82 -9.09
CA PRO A 264 -25.46 16.80 -10.05
C PRO A 264 -24.47 17.91 -10.40
N ALA A 265 -23.66 18.35 -9.42
CA ALA A 265 -22.65 19.38 -9.61
C ALA A 265 -21.58 18.99 -10.65
N LEU A 266 -21.28 17.69 -10.80
CA LEU A 266 -20.35 17.19 -11.81
C LEU A 266 -20.99 17.14 -13.20
N LYS A 267 -22.30 16.83 -13.29
CA LYS A 267 -23.05 16.88 -14.57
C LYS A 267 -23.06 18.29 -15.16
N ALA A 268 -23.32 19.31 -14.33
CA ALA A 268 -23.43 20.71 -14.77
C ALA A 268 -22.08 21.33 -15.22
N LYS A 269 -20.95 20.91 -14.63
CA LYS A 269 -19.63 21.38 -15.07
C LYS A 269 -19.24 20.83 -16.44
N ARG A 270 -19.72 19.63 -16.80
CA ARG A 270 -19.41 18.98 -18.07
C ARG A 270 -20.05 19.68 -19.28
N SER A 271 -21.26 20.24 -19.12
CA SER A 271 -21.92 21.01 -20.20
C SER A 271 -21.20 22.33 -20.52
N ARG A 272 -20.48 22.92 -19.57
CA ARG A 272 -19.61 24.10 -19.80
C ARG A 272 -18.18 23.73 -20.20
N ALA A 273 -17.66 22.58 -19.78
CA ALA A 273 -16.29 22.14 -20.05
C ALA A 273 -16.09 21.43 -21.40
N ALA A 274 -17.15 21.22 -22.20
CA ALA A 274 -17.02 20.71 -23.57
C ALA A 274 -16.16 21.61 -24.49
N SER A 275 -15.84 22.85 -24.08
CA SER A 275 -14.90 23.74 -24.78
C SER A 275 -13.56 23.94 -24.08
N THR A 276 -13.30 23.31 -22.92
CA THR A 276 -12.05 23.49 -22.19
C THR A 276 -11.26 22.20 -22.26
N LYS A 277 -10.23 22.20 -23.12
CA LYS A 277 -9.16 21.20 -23.15
C LYS A 277 -8.88 20.71 -21.74
N VAL A 278 -8.85 19.39 -21.56
CA VAL A 278 -8.20 18.72 -20.41
C VAL A 278 -6.97 19.56 -20.08
N VAL A 279 -7.01 20.27 -18.96
CA VAL A 279 -5.86 21.00 -18.45
C VAL A 279 -4.88 19.89 -18.14
N GLY A 280 -4.01 19.60 -19.11
CA GLY A 280 -2.81 18.84 -18.88
C GLY A 280 -2.06 19.62 -17.82
N THR A 281 -2.22 19.22 -16.57
CA THR A 281 -1.22 19.53 -15.56
C THR A 281 0.09 19.04 -16.17
N ASP A 282 1.02 19.97 -16.41
CA ASP A 282 2.35 19.69 -16.95
C ASP A 282 2.98 18.56 -16.13
N SER A 283 2.87 17.32 -16.61
CA SER A 283 3.44 16.13 -15.97
C SER A 283 4.97 16.14 -15.97
N ASN A 284 5.57 17.13 -16.64
CA ASN A 284 7.01 17.32 -16.74
C ASN A 284 7.57 18.28 -15.67
N LYS A 285 6.74 18.89 -14.81
CA LYS A 285 7.25 19.75 -13.72
C LYS A 285 7.76 18.89 -12.58
N GLN A 286 9.07 18.96 -12.33
CA GLN A 286 9.67 18.33 -11.16
C GLN A 286 9.10 18.93 -9.87
N PRO A 287 9.02 18.15 -8.77
CA PRO A 287 8.68 18.67 -7.45
C PRO A 287 9.61 19.82 -7.06
N VAL A 288 9.06 20.88 -6.47
CA VAL A 288 9.82 22.04 -6.00
C VAL A 288 9.76 22.11 -4.49
N THR A 289 10.92 22.04 -3.85
CA THR A 289 11.07 22.13 -2.39
C THR A 289 11.54 23.52 -1.99
N LYS A 290 10.81 24.17 -1.10
CA LYS A 290 11.21 25.42 -0.43
C LYS A 290 11.63 25.10 0.99
N THR A 291 12.88 25.40 1.32
CA THR A 291 13.46 25.15 2.63
C THR A 291 13.85 26.49 3.26
N SER A 292 13.44 26.68 4.51
CA SER A 292 13.79 27.83 5.34
C SER A 292 15.23 27.66 5.84
N THR A 293 15.84 28.77 6.27
CA THR A 293 17.19 28.75 6.86
C THR A 293 17.29 27.89 8.11
N SER A 294 16.19 27.76 8.86
CA SER A 294 16.09 26.88 10.03
C SER A 294 14.90 25.93 9.93
N ILE A 295 15.12 24.68 10.31
CA ILE A 295 14.11 23.63 10.45
C ILE A 295 13.78 23.43 11.93
N ARG A 296 12.51 23.18 12.24
CA ARG A 296 12.08 22.73 13.57
C ARG A 296 11.51 21.32 13.47
N PRO A 297 12.09 20.33 14.16
CA PRO A 297 11.51 19.01 14.22
C PRO A 297 10.17 19.04 14.96
N SER A 298 9.38 17.98 14.78
CA SER A 298 8.13 17.83 15.53
C SER A 298 8.39 17.79 17.04
N ASN A 299 7.67 18.61 17.79
CA ASN A 299 7.65 18.54 19.26
C ASN A 299 6.56 17.57 19.78
N ALA A 300 5.88 16.84 18.90
CA ALA A 300 4.68 16.09 19.27
C ALA A 300 4.95 14.92 20.24
N GLY A 301 6.12 14.30 20.17
CA GLY A 301 6.49 13.19 21.07
C GLY A 301 6.51 13.54 22.57
N THR A 302 6.72 14.82 22.92
CA THR A 302 6.58 15.29 24.31
C THR A 302 5.13 15.68 24.65
N SER A 303 4.34 16.12 23.66
CA SER A 303 2.94 16.52 23.83
C SER A 303 1.98 15.32 23.91
N LEU A 304 2.17 14.26 23.12
CA LEU A 304 1.32 13.05 23.16
C LEU A 304 1.51 12.24 24.45
N LYS A 305 2.73 12.24 25.01
CA LYS A 305 2.96 11.69 26.37
C LYS A 305 2.38 12.57 27.50
N GLN A 306 2.09 13.85 27.23
CA GLN A 306 1.55 14.80 28.22
C GLN A 306 0.05 15.12 28.04
N ARG A 307 -0.58 14.75 26.93
CA ARG A 307 -1.99 15.06 26.62
C ARG A 307 -2.85 13.81 26.48
N GLY A 308 -3.18 13.18 27.62
CA GLY A 308 -4.32 12.27 27.77
C GLY A 308 -4.33 11.00 26.90
N LEU A 309 -5.31 10.13 27.13
CA LEU A 309 -5.64 9.04 26.21
C LEU A 309 -6.06 9.66 24.86
N TYR A 310 -5.54 9.12 23.75
CA TYR A 310 -6.05 9.44 22.41
C TYR A 310 -7.57 9.25 22.35
N ARG A 311 -8.26 10.20 21.72
CA ARG A 311 -9.70 10.12 21.47
C ARG A 311 -9.94 9.83 19.99
N PRO A 312 -10.61 8.72 19.65
CA PRO A 312 -10.97 8.42 18.26
C PRO A 312 -11.83 9.53 17.65
N GLU A 313 -11.38 10.09 16.54
CA GLU A 313 -12.10 11.12 15.78
C GLU A 313 -12.27 10.69 14.32
N PRO A 314 -13.48 10.86 13.72
CA PRO A 314 -13.74 10.37 12.37
C PRO A 314 -12.79 10.91 11.28
N ARG A 315 -12.29 12.14 11.44
CA ARG A 315 -11.36 12.75 10.47
C ARG A 315 -10.08 11.94 10.27
N TYR A 316 -9.56 11.30 11.33
CA TYR A 316 -8.31 10.53 11.23
C TYR A 316 -8.51 9.24 10.43
N TYR A 317 -9.66 8.58 10.63
CA TYR A 317 -10.05 7.39 9.86
C TYR A 317 -10.38 7.74 8.41
N LEU A 318 -11.02 8.89 8.16
CA LEU A 318 -11.25 9.39 6.79
C LEU A 318 -9.95 9.70 6.05
N GLN A 319 -8.97 10.32 6.73
CA GLN A 319 -7.65 10.54 6.15
C GLN A 319 -6.97 9.22 5.78
N HIS A 320 -6.99 8.25 6.71
CA HIS A 320 -6.44 6.91 6.50
C HIS A 320 -7.09 6.20 5.29
N ALA A 321 -8.42 6.15 5.26
CA ALA A 321 -9.18 5.53 4.18
C ALA A 321 -8.92 6.22 2.82
N TRP A 322 -8.86 7.56 2.80
CA TRP A 322 -8.52 8.32 1.59
C TRP A 322 -7.09 8.02 1.13
N ALA A 323 -6.12 7.95 2.04
CA ALA A 323 -4.73 7.64 1.71
C ALA A 323 -4.63 6.25 1.03
N LYS A 324 -5.30 5.22 1.56
CA LYS A 324 -5.36 3.91 0.90
C LYS A 324 -6.00 3.97 -0.49
N ALA A 325 -7.13 4.66 -0.61
CA ALA A 325 -7.79 4.84 -1.90
C ALA A 325 -6.91 5.57 -2.92
N VAL A 326 -6.08 6.52 -2.48
CA VAL A 326 -5.07 7.16 -3.34
C VAL A 326 -4.00 6.14 -3.77
N VAL A 327 -3.51 5.33 -2.84
CA VAL A 327 -2.43 4.38 -3.09
C VAL A 327 -2.81 3.29 -4.07
N HIS A 328 -4.04 2.79 -3.98
CA HIS A 328 -4.54 1.73 -4.85
C HIS A 328 -5.41 2.26 -6.01
N ASP A 329 -5.47 3.58 -6.18
CA ASP A 329 -6.32 4.27 -7.14
C ASP A 329 -7.81 3.84 -7.11
N SER A 330 -8.34 3.58 -5.92
CA SER A 330 -9.73 3.22 -5.71
C SER A 330 -10.65 4.45 -5.74
N THR A 331 -11.86 4.26 -6.25
CA THR A 331 -12.91 5.31 -6.34
C THR A 331 -13.86 5.26 -5.14
N PHE A 332 -14.16 4.06 -4.63
CA PHE A 332 -15.16 3.86 -3.58
C PHE A 332 -14.51 3.51 -2.23
N ILE A 333 -14.99 4.15 -1.16
CA ILE A 333 -14.54 3.99 0.22
C ILE A 333 -15.75 3.69 1.10
N MET A 334 -15.74 2.60 1.87
CA MET A 334 -16.85 2.23 2.74
C MET A 334 -16.40 2.31 4.20
N LEU A 335 -17.22 2.92 5.05
CA LEU A 335 -17.05 2.92 6.50
C LEU A 335 -18.19 2.09 7.11
N HIS A 336 -17.88 0.97 7.76
CA HIS A 336 -18.91 0.02 8.20
C HIS A 336 -18.63 -0.47 9.62
N CYS A 337 -19.62 -0.49 10.50
CA CYS A 337 -19.47 -0.98 11.88
C CYS A 337 -20.42 -2.14 12.21
N GLY A 338 -20.98 -2.82 11.20
CA GLY A 338 -21.98 -3.86 11.35
C GLY A 338 -23.40 -3.30 11.45
N ARG A 339 -23.62 -2.31 12.32
CA ARG A 339 -24.93 -1.66 12.49
C ARG A 339 -25.19 -0.55 11.47
N TYR A 340 -24.16 0.23 11.16
CA TYR A 340 -24.26 1.36 10.26
C TYR A 340 -23.18 1.29 9.18
N GLU A 341 -23.49 1.84 8.02
CA GLU A 341 -22.57 2.02 6.91
C GLU A 341 -22.65 3.45 6.34
N ARG A 342 -21.53 3.93 5.81
CA ARG A 342 -21.48 5.05 4.86
C ARG A 342 -20.66 4.67 3.63
N ILE A 343 -21.16 5.09 2.47
CA ILE A 343 -20.52 4.93 1.17
C ILE A 343 -19.91 6.27 0.77
N GLY A 344 -18.62 6.25 0.45
CA GLY A 344 -17.84 7.37 -0.03
C GLY A 344 -17.46 7.22 -1.50
N ILE A 345 -17.61 8.29 -2.28
CA ILE A 345 -17.11 8.40 -3.66
C ILE A 345 -16.01 9.44 -3.69
N ARG A 346 -14.80 8.99 -4.02
CA ARG A 346 -13.62 9.83 -4.22
C ARG A 346 -13.65 10.45 -5.62
N HIS A 347 -13.67 11.77 -5.68
CA HIS A 347 -13.48 12.52 -6.92
C HIS A 347 -12.08 13.15 -6.90
N ARG A 348 -11.21 12.63 -7.76
CA ARG A 348 -9.75 12.87 -7.76
C ARG A 348 -9.44 14.30 -8.18
N ALA A 349 -10.07 14.78 -9.24
CA ALA A 349 -9.78 16.08 -9.84
C ALA A 349 -10.08 17.25 -8.89
N SER A 350 -11.14 17.15 -8.09
CA SER A 350 -11.46 18.18 -7.08
C SER A 350 -10.93 17.87 -5.68
N GLN A 351 -10.29 16.70 -5.48
CA GLN A 351 -9.83 16.23 -4.17
C GLN A 351 -10.98 16.23 -3.13
N THR A 352 -12.14 15.71 -3.54
CA THR A 352 -13.39 15.74 -2.75
C THR A 352 -13.88 14.32 -2.47
N LEU A 353 -14.31 14.08 -1.24
CA LEU A 353 -15.03 12.86 -0.85
C LEU A 353 -16.52 13.17 -0.71
N TYR A 354 -17.35 12.50 -1.51
CA TYR A 354 -18.81 12.57 -1.37
C TYR A 354 -19.29 11.41 -0.50
N LEU A 355 -19.87 11.70 0.66
CA LEU A 355 -20.33 10.70 1.63
C LEU A 355 -21.84 10.55 1.59
N SER A 356 -22.33 9.32 1.58
CA SER A 356 -23.75 8.99 1.62
C SER A 356 -24.43 9.42 2.91
N GLY A 357 -25.77 9.39 2.89
CA GLY A 357 -26.59 9.24 4.09
C GLY A 357 -26.16 8.05 4.96
N LEU A 358 -26.50 8.08 6.24
CA LEU A 358 -26.25 6.95 7.14
C LEU A 358 -27.14 5.77 6.70
N ILE A 359 -26.54 4.62 6.45
CA ILE A 359 -27.26 3.39 6.11
C ILE A 359 -27.41 2.59 7.39
N ASP A 360 -28.65 2.31 7.80
CA ASP A 360 -28.95 1.39 8.89
C ASP A 360 -29.15 -0.01 8.30
N THR A 361 -28.22 -0.93 8.60
CA THR A 361 -28.17 -2.25 7.97
C THR A 361 -29.38 -3.13 8.32
N VAL A 362 -30.07 -2.81 9.42
CA VAL A 362 -31.24 -3.54 9.92
C VAL A 362 -32.54 -2.84 9.51
N ASN A 363 -32.61 -1.53 9.71
CA ASN A 363 -33.88 -0.80 9.62
C ASN A 363 -34.17 -0.16 8.27
N ASN A 364 -33.20 -0.04 7.37
CA ASN A 364 -33.47 0.53 6.05
C ASN A 364 -34.36 -0.42 5.23
N ARG A 365 -35.56 0.08 4.88
CA ARG A 365 -36.56 -0.67 4.11
C ARG A 365 -36.67 -0.19 2.67
N ASP A 366 -36.36 1.08 2.40
CA ASP A 366 -36.45 1.67 1.08
C ASP A 366 -35.27 2.63 0.81
N PRO A 367 -34.27 2.19 0.04
CA PRO A 367 -34.05 0.84 -0.48
C PRO A 367 -33.61 -0.15 0.62
N ARG A 368 -33.89 -1.45 0.41
CA ARG A 368 -33.36 -2.54 1.24
C ARG A 368 -31.83 -2.60 1.15
N TYR A 369 -31.19 -3.05 2.24
CA TYR A 369 -29.73 -3.00 2.35
C TYR A 369 -29.02 -3.79 1.25
N ARG A 370 -29.40 -5.05 0.99
CA ARG A 370 -28.72 -5.85 -0.04
C ARG A 370 -28.93 -5.29 -1.45
N LYS A 371 -30.09 -4.68 -1.76
CA LYS A 371 -30.30 -3.96 -3.04
C LYS A 371 -29.26 -2.83 -3.22
N VAL A 372 -29.02 -2.03 -2.19
CA VAL A 372 -27.99 -0.97 -2.22
C VAL A 372 -26.59 -1.55 -2.44
N GLN A 373 -26.27 -2.65 -1.78
CA GLN A 373 -24.96 -3.30 -1.90
C GLN A 373 -24.75 -3.91 -3.29
N ILE A 374 -25.74 -4.59 -3.87
CA ILE A 374 -25.67 -5.09 -5.25
C ILE A 374 -25.41 -3.93 -6.22
N ALA A 375 -26.14 -2.83 -6.05
CA ALA A 375 -25.93 -1.62 -6.83
C ALA A 375 -24.49 -1.09 -6.70
N LEU A 376 -24.00 -0.96 -5.46
CA LEU A 376 -22.64 -0.49 -5.17
C LEU A 376 -21.58 -1.33 -5.87
N TYR A 377 -21.67 -2.66 -5.78
CA TYR A 377 -20.71 -3.57 -6.43
C TYR A 377 -20.75 -3.45 -7.95
N SER A 378 -21.94 -3.35 -8.55
CA SER A 378 -22.09 -3.07 -9.98
C SER A 378 -21.37 -1.79 -10.39
N PHE A 379 -21.56 -0.69 -9.66
CA PHE A 379 -20.90 0.59 -9.96
C PHE A 379 -19.39 0.56 -9.73
N ILE A 380 -18.89 -0.21 -8.74
CA ILE A 380 -17.46 -0.39 -8.53
C ILE A 380 -16.82 -1.10 -9.73
N VAL A 381 -17.45 -2.16 -10.24
CA VAL A 381 -16.93 -2.91 -11.41
C VAL A 381 -17.00 -2.07 -12.68
N GLN A 382 -18.11 -1.36 -12.90
CA GLN A 382 -18.23 -0.43 -14.03
C GLN A 382 -17.15 0.67 -13.99
N ASP A 383 -16.85 1.23 -12.81
CA ASP A 383 -15.77 2.20 -12.65
C ASP A 383 -14.41 1.61 -13.03
N ALA A 384 -14.10 0.39 -12.58
CA ALA A 384 -12.86 -0.28 -12.94
C ALA A 384 -12.75 -0.54 -14.45
N LEU A 385 -13.83 -0.96 -15.10
CA LEU A 385 -13.91 -1.15 -16.54
C LEU A 385 -13.72 0.19 -17.29
N GLU A 386 -14.40 1.25 -16.89
CA GLU A 386 -14.25 2.56 -17.54
C GLU A 386 -12.82 3.10 -17.39
N ARG A 387 -12.20 2.96 -16.21
CA ARG A 387 -10.80 3.32 -15.99
C ARG A 387 -9.85 2.49 -16.86
N TYR A 388 -10.17 1.23 -17.08
CA TYR A 388 -9.40 0.37 -17.98
C TYR A 388 -9.43 0.90 -19.41
N GLU A 389 -10.64 1.16 -19.95
CA GLU A 389 -10.80 1.69 -21.31
C GLU A 389 -10.11 3.06 -21.49
N LEU A 390 -10.21 3.94 -20.49
CA LEU A 390 -9.51 5.24 -20.52
C LEU A 390 -7.99 5.11 -20.54
N ALA A 391 -7.44 4.04 -19.95
CA ALA A 391 -6.00 3.78 -19.90
C ALA A 391 -5.48 3.09 -21.17
N THR A 392 -6.30 2.28 -21.83
CA THR A 392 -5.93 1.50 -23.02
C THR A 392 -6.25 2.19 -24.35
N THR A 393 -7.17 3.17 -24.36
CA THR A 393 -7.53 3.91 -25.57
C THR A 393 -6.33 4.71 -26.11
N PRO A 394 -5.88 4.48 -27.37
CA PRO A 394 -4.77 5.22 -27.94
C PRO A 394 -5.11 6.70 -28.09
N THR A 395 -4.35 7.57 -27.42
CA THR A 395 -4.46 9.02 -27.62
C THR A 395 -4.14 9.37 -29.07
N LYS A 396 -5.16 9.77 -29.84
CA LYS A 396 -4.96 10.23 -31.23
C LYS A 396 -3.87 11.30 -31.28
N PRO A 397 -2.85 11.17 -32.14
CA PRO A 397 -1.83 12.20 -32.28
C PRO A 397 -2.50 13.51 -32.69
N LYS A 398 -2.17 14.59 -31.97
CA LYS A 398 -2.57 15.95 -32.35
C LYS A 398 -2.20 16.18 -33.82
N ARG A 399 -3.20 16.50 -34.66
CA ARG A 399 -2.98 17.04 -36.00
C ARG A 399 -1.91 18.15 -35.92
N PRO A 400 -0.85 18.12 -36.73
CA PRO A 400 0.07 19.24 -36.84
C PRO A 400 -0.71 20.47 -37.31
N ALA A 401 -0.44 21.61 -36.70
CA ALA A 401 -0.95 22.89 -37.14
C ALA A 401 -0.61 23.12 -38.62
N ALA A 402 -1.55 23.73 -39.35
CA ALA A 402 -1.42 24.02 -40.76
C ALA A 402 -0.20 24.92 -41.05
N LYS A 403 0.68 24.40 -41.90
CA LYS A 403 1.59 25.04 -42.86
C LYS A 403 1.85 26.56 -42.67
N GLU A 404 3.05 26.89 -42.21
CA GLU A 404 3.76 28.12 -42.62
C GLU A 404 4.54 27.89 -43.93
N PRO A 405 4.79 28.94 -44.74
CA PRO A 405 5.36 28.83 -46.09
C PRO A 405 6.86 28.48 -46.10
N PRO A 406 7.38 27.97 -47.23
CA PRO A 406 8.65 27.26 -47.32
C PRO A 406 9.85 28.21 -47.46
N GLY A 407 10.87 28.02 -46.61
CA GLY A 407 12.11 28.78 -46.67
C GLY A 407 13.28 28.05 -46.00
N ALA A 408 13.94 27.19 -46.77
CA ALA A 408 15.34 26.79 -46.69
C ALA A 408 15.91 26.25 -45.35
N HIS A 409 16.08 24.92 -45.27
CA HIS A 409 17.38 24.23 -45.41
C HIS A 409 17.29 22.81 -44.83
N THR A 410 17.40 21.82 -45.71
CA THR A 410 17.62 20.41 -45.37
C THR A 410 19.00 20.20 -44.74
N PRO A 411 19.11 19.30 -43.76
CA PRO A 411 20.13 18.26 -43.92
C PRO A 411 19.62 16.84 -43.60
N LYS A 412 19.88 15.97 -44.58
CA LYS A 412 20.41 14.60 -44.47
C LYS A 412 19.89 13.71 -43.32
N ARG A 413 18.93 12.87 -43.72
CA ARG A 413 18.67 11.49 -43.27
C ARG A 413 19.91 10.81 -42.69
N ARG A 414 19.90 10.49 -41.40
CA ARG A 414 20.83 9.53 -40.77
C ARG A 414 20.04 8.49 -39.98
N LYS A 415 20.44 7.24 -40.20
CA LYS A 415 19.87 5.98 -39.71
C LYS A 415 19.53 5.99 -38.22
N THR A 416 18.36 5.43 -37.91
CA THR A 416 18.00 4.81 -36.64
C THR A 416 19.00 3.71 -36.28
N SER A 417 19.75 3.93 -35.19
CA SER A 417 20.35 2.88 -34.37
C SER A 417 19.75 2.99 -32.97
N SER A 418 19.06 1.94 -32.58
CA SER A 418 18.77 1.60 -31.20
C SER A 418 20.10 1.38 -30.46
N GLU A 419 20.38 2.18 -29.43
CA GLU A 419 21.43 1.91 -28.45
C GLU A 419 20.97 2.29 -27.04
N PRO A 420 21.53 1.59 -26.03
CA PRO A 420 21.04 1.52 -24.67
C PRO A 420 21.44 2.74 -23.85
N THR A 421 20.64 3.02 -22.84
CA THR A 421 20.86 4.02 -21.80
C THR A 421 22.28 3.90 -21.23
N ALA A 422 23.17 4.81 -21.65
CA ALA A 422 24.50 4.94 -21.08
C ALA A 422 24.40 5.49 -19.64
N PRO A 423 25.32 5.11 -18.74
CA PRO A 423 25.31 5.52 -17.35
C PRO A 423 25.54 7.03 -17.22
N GLU A 424 24.72 7.69 -16.40
CA GLU A 424 24.98 9.06 -15.97
C GLU A 424 26.37 9.13 -15.34
N LYS A 425 27.22 10.04 -15.83
CA LYS A 425 28.50 10.35 -15.18
C LYS A 425 28.23 10.83 -13.74
N PRO A 426 29.06 10.45 -12.75
CA PRO A 426 28.92 10.96 -11.39
C PRO A 426 29.09 12.48 -11.37
N PRO A 427 28.30 13.23 -10.58
CA PRO A 427 28.51 14.67 -10.42
C PRO A 427 29.87 14.93 -9.76
N GLU A 428 30.59 15.93 -10.26
CA GLU A 428 31.99 16.30 -9.94
C GLU A 428 32.26 16.74 -8.48
N ASN A 429 31.33 16.53 -7.53
CA ASN A 429 31.45 16.91 -6.11
C ASN A 429 31.00 15.77 -5.16
N ALA A 430 31.37 14.52 -5.46
CA ALA A 430 31.23 13.43 -4.50
C ALA A 430 32.44 13.46 -3.55
N GLY A 431 32.26 14.00 -2.33
CA GLY A 431 33.24 13.78 -1.26
C GLY A 431 33.45 12.27 -1.04
N SER A 432 34.60 11.87 -0.49
CA SER A 432 34.88 10.45 -0.30
C SER A 432 33.83 9.80 0.63
N ASP A 433 33.51 8.53 0.41
CA ASP A 433 32.52 7.81 1.23
C ASP A 433 32.85 7.86 2.74
N ASP A 434 34.15 7.89 3.07
CA ASP A 434 34.65 8.05 4.43
C ASP A 434 34.33 9.43 5.02
N GLU A 435 34.47 10.50 4.22
CA GLU A 435 34.09 11.86 4.63
C GLU A 435 32.58 11.94 4.88
N ILE A 436 31.77 11.42 3.95
CA ILE A 436 30.32 11.39 4.06
C ILE A 436 29.90 10.62 5.32
N THR A 437 30.50 9.45 5.55
CA THR A 437 30.22 8.60 6.71
C THR A 437 30.54 9.32 8.02
N LYS A 438 31.70 9.99 8.08
CA LYS A 438 32.11 10.77 9.26
C LYS A 438 31.14 11.92 9.54
N VAL A 439 30.77 12.67 8.52
CA VAL A 439 29.82 13.78 8.64
C VAL A 439 28.44 13.27 9.07
N LEU A 440 27.92 12.24 8.40
CA LEU A 440 26.61 11.63 8.69
C LEU A 440 26.53 11.12 10.13
N GLY A 441 27.57 10.47 10.62
CA GLY A 441 27.65 9.96 11.99
C GLY A 441 27.57 11.03 13.07
N SER A 442 27.91 12.28 12.75
CA SER A 442 27.82 13.42 13.67
C SER A 442 26.42 14.07 13.72
N LYS A 443 25.58 13.88 12.70
CA LYS A 443 24.27 14.53 12.61
C LYS A 443 23.24 13.84 13.50
N THR A 444 22.41 14.63 14.18
CA THR A 444 21.36 14.11 15.10
C THR A 444 19.97 14.09 14.48
N LEU A 445 19.73 14.89 13.44
CA LEU A 445 18.45 15.01 12.74
C LEU A 445 18.59 14.56 11.29
N GLY A 446 17.73 13.63 10.86
CA GLY A 446 17.50 13.25 9.48
C GLY A 446 16.12 13.70 9.01
N LEU A 447 16.04 14.36 7.86
CA LEU A 447 14.78 14.73 7.22
C LEU A 447 14.46 13.70 6.14
N VAL A 448 13.38 12.95 6.31
CA VAL A 448 13.01 11.85 5.42
C VAL A 448 11.82 12.25 4.56
N SER A 449 11.96 12.12 3.24
CA SER A 449 10.88 12.33 2.27
C SER A 449 10.72 11.11 1.37
N LEU A 450 9.48 10.78 1.04
CA LEU A 450 9.13 9.75 0.05
C LEU A 450 8.98 10.40 -1.32
N ARG A 451 9.48 9.74 -2.37
CA ARG A 451 9.35 10.19 -3.77
C ARG A 451 9.15 9.00 -4.70
N TYR A 452 7.96 8.41 -4.68
CA TYR A 452 7.57 7.33 -5.59
C TYR A 452 6.04 7.16 -5.61
N GLY A 453 5.50 6.76 -6.75
CA GLY A 453 4.05 6.55 -6.93
C GLY A 453 3.21 7.74 -6.42
N PRO A 454 2.23 7.52 -5.54
CA PRO A 454 1.40 8.59 -4.95
C PRO A 454 2.12 9.39 -3.84
N TYR A 455 3.26 8.90 -3.37
CA TYR A 455 4.01 9.48 -2.27
C TYR A 455 4.97 10.54 -2.79
N CYS A 456 4.72 11.78 -2.37
CA CYS A 456 5.62 12.89 -2.56
C CYS A 456 5.47 13.81 -1.36
N SER A 457 6.29 13.58 -0.34
CA SER A 457 6.18 14.22 0.97
C SER A 457 6.06 15.74 0.86
N PRO A 458 4.89 16.33 1.13
CA PRO A 458 4.73 17.79 1.10
C PRO A 458 5.54 18.47 2.21
N THR A 459 5.78 17.73 3.29
CA THR A 459 6.71 18.06 4.37
C THR A 459 7.50 16.80 4.73
N PRO A 460 8.83 16.87 4.92
CA PRO A 460 9.62 15.72 5.36
C PRO A 460 9.25 15.30 6.79
N ALA A 461 9.44 14.03 7.12
CA ALA A 461 9.42 13.54 8.50
C ALA A 461 10.74 13.84 9.22
N SER A 462 10.68 14.08 10.52
CA SER A 462 11.84 14.42 11.35
C SER A 462 12.28 13.22 12.18
N PHE A 463 13.32 12.54 11.70
CA PHE A 463 13.90 11.38 12.37
C PHE A 463 15.05 11.79 13.28
N ILE A 464 14.93 11.51 14.57
CA ILE A 464 15.95 11.80 15.57
C ILE A 464 16.81 10.58 15.81
N ARG A 465 18.12 10.76 15.78
CA ARG A 465 19.10 9.72 16.08
C ARG A 465 18.94 9.25 17.53
N ILE A 466 18.71 7.95 17.70
CA ILE A 466 18.68 7.27 19.00
C ILE A 466 19.79 6.21 19.14
N GLY A 467 20.38 5.78 18.01
CA GLY A 467 21.55 4.89 17.97
C GLY A 467 22.74 5.51 17.25
N SER A 468 23.95 5.23 17.77
CA SER A 468 25.23 5.65 17.16
C SER A 468 25.45 5.03 15.77
N SER A 469 26.33 5.63 14.97
CA SER A 469 26.85 4.96 13.77
C SER A 469 27.69 3.74 14.16
N CYS A 470 27.53 2.66 13.42
CA CYS A 470 28.33 1.43 13.49
C CYS A 470 29.51 1.46 12.51
N ALA A 471 29.78 2.59 11.85
CA ALA A 471 30.94 2.74 10.98
C ALA A 471 32.26 2.55 11.76
N PRO A 472 33.22 1.77 11.24
CA PRO A 472 34.50 1.53 11.92
C PRO A 472 35.27 2.81 12.28
N SER A 473 35.20 3.83 11.41
CA SER A 473 35.87 5.13 11.61
C SER A 473 35.29 5.97 12.76
N LEU A 474 34.14 5.58 13.31
CA LEU A 474 33.41 6.34 14.34
C LEU A 474 33.26 5.58 15.66
N GLN A 475 33.68 4.32 15.73
CA GLN A 475 33.73 3.55 16.97
C GLN A 475 34.97 3.94 17.81
N PRO A 476 34.91 3.98 19.16
CA PRO A 476 33.87 3.42 20.03
C PRO A 476 32.97 4.46 20.73
N LYS A 477 33.03 5.75 20.41
CA LYS A 477 32.31 6.78 21.18
C LYS A 477 30.89 6.96 20.64
N PRO A 478 29.83 6.52 21.34
CA PRO A 478 28.48 6.90 20.96
C PRO A 478 28.37 8.43 21.05
N PRO A 479 27.69 9.10 20.09
CA PRO A 479 27.35 10.50 20.28
C PRO A 479 26.63 10.63 21.62
N ARG A 480 27.05 11.58 22.47
CA ARG A 480 26.21 11.98 23.61
C ARG A 480 24.84 12.32 23.02
N VAL A 481 23.77 11.74 23.55
CA VAL A 481 22.40 12.14 23.23
C VAL A 481 22.29 13.61 23.59
N GLN A 482 22.53 14.49 22.61
CA GLN A 482 22.42 15.92 22.81
C GLN A 482 20.93 16.20 23.06
N LYS A 483 20.64 17.10 23.99
CA LYS A 483 19.28 17.63 24.14
C LYS A 483 18.81 18.09 22.77
N LEU A 484 17.62 17.65 22.37
CA LEU A 484 17.02 18.01 21.10
C LEU A 484 17.01 19.53 20.96
N LYS A 485 17.59 20.06 19.88
CA LYS A 485 17.54 21.50 19.62
C LYS A 485 16.13 21.86 19.15
N ALA A 486 15.64 23.03 19.56
CA ALA A 486 14.35 23.52 19.04
C ALA A 486 14.41 23.93 17.56
N LYS A 487 15.61 24.23 17.06
CA LYS A 487 15.89 24.65 15.68
C LYS A 487 17.21 24.07 15.21
N TYR A 488 17.25 23.69 13.94
CA TYR A 488 18.43 23.18 13.24
C TYR A 488 18.67 24.02 12.00
N GLN A 489 19.92 24.43 11.77
CA GLN A 489 20.35 25.07 10.53
C GLN A 489 20.63 24.00 9.45
N THR A 490 20.72 24.42 8.19
CA THR A 490 20.88 23.50 7.04
C THR A 490 22.06 22.54 7.13
N HIS A 491 23.17 22.96 7.74
CA HIS A 491 24.37 22.15 7.94
C HIS A 491 24.31 21.25 9.20
N GLU A 492 23.24 21.31 10.00
CA GLU A 492 23.09 20.53 11.24
C GLU A 492 22.25 19.25 11.06
N TYR A 493 21.65 19.05 9.88
CA TYR A 493 20.87 17.88 9.53
C TYR A 493 21.32 17.30 8.18
N PHE A 494 20.79 16.12 7.86
CA PHE A 494 20.88 15.53 6.52
C PHE A 494 19.48 15.25 5.98
N THR A 495 19.36 15.11 4.66
CA THR A 495 18.09 14.78 4.00
C THR A 495 18.21 13.42 3.33
N LEU A 496 17.16 12.61 3.46
CA LEU A 496 17.00 11.33 2.78
C LEU A 496 15.77 11.38 1.89
N MET A 497 15.96 11.05 0.62
CA MET A 497 14.90 10.84 -0.36
C MET A 497 14.73 9.33 -0.57
N LEU A 498 13.62 8.78 -0.10
CA LEU A 498 13.31 7.35 -0.23
C LEU A 498 12.59 7.08 -1.53
N GLY A 499 13.07 6.06 -2.26
CA GLY A 499 12.44 5.52 -3.45
C GLY A 499 11.41 4.42 -3.15
N GLN A 500 10.96 3.75 -4.20
CA GLN A 500 10.03 2.62 -4.10
C GLN A 500 10.64 1.50 -3.22
N PRO A 501 9.85 0.85 -2.34
CA PRO A 501 10.33 -0.25 -1.52
C PRO A 501 11.06 -1.33 -2.33
N LEU A 502 12.16 -1.85 -1.78
CA LEU A 502 12.85 -3.04 -2.29
C LEU A 502 12.17 -4.33 -1.80
N GLY A 503 11.61 -4.30 -0.59
CA GLY A 503 10.93 -5.44 0.02
C GLY A 503 10.23 -5.09 1.33
N ASP A 504 9.36 -5.99 1.76
CA ASP A 504 8.65 -5.96 3.04
C ASP A 504 8.98 -7.25 3.81
N GLY A 505 9.55 -7.08 5.01
CA GLY A 505 10.04 -8.18 5.84
C GLY A 505 9.46 -8.15 7.26
N ALA A 506 9.81 -9.15 8.06
CA ALA A 506 9.28 -9.31 9.42
C ALA A 506 9.63 -8.15 10.38
N THR A 507 10.64 -7.35 10.02
CA THR A 507 11.16 -6.19 10.74
C THR A 507 10.74 -4.86 10.12
N GLY A 508 10.00 -4.87 9.00
CA GLY A 508 9.49 -3.68 8.33
C GLY A 508 9.87 -3.58 6.87
N VAL A 509 9.68 -2.38 6.29
CA VAL A 509 9.80 -2.11 4.85
C VAL A 509 11.15 -1.47 4.52
N VAL A 510 11.84 -1.99 3.51
CA VAL A 510 13.17 -1.50 3.08
C VAL A 510 13.03 -0.59 1.86
N HIS A 511 13.62 0.60 1.93
CA HIS A 511 13.65 1.58 0.83
C HIS A 511 15.09 1.88 0.39
N PRO A 512 15.34 2.06 -0.92
CA PRO A 512 16.56 2.72 -1.37
C PRO A 512 16.50 4.20 -0.99
N ALA A 513 17.65 4.78 -0.67
CA ALA A 513 17.74 6.14 -0.15
C ALA A 513 18.84 6.95 -0.85
N ALA A 514 18.49 8.13 -1.32
CA ALA A 514 19.44 9.16 -1.74
C ALA A 514 19.66 10.16 -0.60
N LEU A 515 20.91 10.35 -0.22
CA LEU A 515 21.37 11.22 0.85
C LEU A 515 21.89 12.54 0.29
N GLU A 516 21.54 13.63 0.96
CA GLU A 516 22.13 14.95 0.77
C GLU A 516 22.51 15.58 2.12
N ILE A 517 23.75 16.06 2.24
CA ILE A 517 24.26 16.74 3.44
C ILE A 517 24.92 18.06 3.04
N GLN A 518 24.55 19.15 3.71
CA GLN A 518 25.30 20.40 3.63
C GLN A 518 26.40 20.41 4.69
N VAL A 519 27.63 20.71 4.26
CA VAL A 519 28.80 20.83 5.12
C VAL A 519 29.32 22.25 5.01
N LYS A 520 29.71 22.84 6.15
CA LYS A 520 30.44 24.10 6.18
C LYS A 520 31.91 23.79 6.41
N ASP A 521 32.77 24.35 5.58
CA ASP A 521 34.21 24.32 5.82
C ASP A 521 34.62 25.37 6.87
N ASP A 522 35.90 25.36 7.22
CA ASP A 522 36.50 26.27 8.20
C ASP A 522 36.48 27.74 7.73
N THR A 523 36.30 27.99 6.43
CA THR A 523 36.16 29.34 5.85
C THR A 523 34.70 29.83 5.85
N GLY A 524 33.76 28.96 6.22
CA GLY A 524 32.32 29.23 6.21
C GLY A 524 31.63 28.97 4.86
N ALA A 525 32.36 28.53 3.83
CA ALA A 525 31.78 28.13 2.57
C ALA A 525 31.02 26.81 2.72
N THR A 526 29.90 26.69 2.00
CA THR A 526 29.00 25.52 2.12
C THR A 526 29.14 24.63 0.91
N SER A 527 29.47 23.36 1.12
CA SER A 527 29.48 22.30 0.11
C SER A 527 28.31 21.34 0.32
N ILE A 528 27.90 20.64 -0.74
CA ILE A 528 26.84 19.63 -0.69
C ILE A 528 27.47 18.28 -1.00
N LEU A 529 27.36 17.35 -0.07
CA LEU A 529 27.75 15.95 -0.24
C LEU A 529 26.50 15.13 -0.59
N LYS A 530 26.63 14.23 -1.58
CA LYS A 530 25.55 13.35 -2.04
C LYS A 530 26.00 11.90 -2.09
N ARG A 531 25.08 10.98 -1.78
CA ARG A 531 25.32 9.53 -1.79
C ARG A 531 24.02 8.77 -2.10
N ASN A 532 24.04 7.78 -2.98
CA ASN A 532 22.82 7.10 -3.47
C ASN A 532 22.78 5.58 -3.21
N ASP A 533 23.84 5.01 -2.65
CA ASP A 533 24.03 3.60 -2.31
C ASP A 533 23.65 3.31 -0.85
N LEU A 534 22.53 3.88 -0.38
CA LEU A 534 22.02 3.67 0.97
C LEU A 534 20.64 3.03 0.95
N VAL A 535 20.29 2.36 2.04
CA VAL A 535 18.94 1.85 2.30
C VAL A 535 18.46 2.28 3.67
N VAL A 536 17.15 2.45 3.79
CA VAL A 536 16.44 2.72 5.05
C VAL A 536 15.40 1.64 5.26
N LYS A 537 15.52 0.93 6.38
CA LYS A 537 14.51 -0.04 6.85
C LYS A 537 13.60 0.67 7.84
N LEU A 538 12.29 0.70 7.59
CA LEU A 538 11.28 1.37 8.41
C LEU A 538 10.42 0.35 9.16
N ALA A 539 10.36 0.45 10.49
CA ALA A 539 9.52 -0.37 11.36
C ALA A 539 8.34 0.43 11.92
N PHE A 540 7.13 -0.12 11.80
CA PHE A 540 5.87 0.56 12.16
C PHE A 540 5.23 -0.04 13.42
N GLU A 541 5.13 -1.36 13.47
CA GLU A 541 4.54 -2.12 14.57
C GLU A 541 5.52 -2.30 15.74
N GLU A 542 5.02 -2.47 16.97
CA GLU A 542 5.88 -2.63 18.16
C GLU A 542 6.77 -3.90 18.09
N GLU A 543 6.25 -4.98 17.50
CA GLU A 543 7.05 -6.18 17.26
C GLU A 543 8.19 -5.92 16.26
N GLN A 544 7.89 -5.26 15.14
CA GLN A 544 8.89 -4.84 14.15
C GLN A 544 9.95 -3.94 14.79
N LYS A 545 9.54 -2.96 15.61
CA LYS A 545 10.44 -2.05 16.31
C LYS A 545 11.36 -2.78 17.28
N THR A 546 10.82 -3.72 18.06
CA THR A 546 11.59 -4.53 19.01
C THR A 546 12.64 -5.36 18.28
N ARG A 547 12.25 -6.03 17.20
CA ARG A 547 13.16 -6.84 16.38
C ARG A 547 14.24 -5.98 15.70
N MET A 548 13.89 -4.80 15.17
CA MET A 548 14.85 -3.85 14.58
C MET A 548 15.84 -3.29 15.62
N GLN A 549 15.41 -3.03 16.85
CA GLN A 549 16.31 -2.60 17.94
C GLN A 549 17.30 -3.71 18.32
N HIS A 550 16.85 -4.95 18.34
CA HIS A 550 17.71 -6.12 18.54
C HIS A 550 18.72 -6.25 17.39
N GLU A 551 18.27 -6.18 16.14
CA GLU A 551 19.11 -6.19 14.94
C GLU A 551 20.19 -5.08 15.00
N PHE A 552 19.81 -3.85 15.37
CA PHE A 552 20.77 -2.75 15.57
C PHE A 552 21.82 -3.08 16.65
N THR A 553 21.41 -3.73 17.75
CA THR A 553 22.33 -4.13 18.83
C THR A 553 23.35 -5.16 18.35
N VAL A 554 22.93 -6.09 17.48
CA VAL A 554 23.82 -7.08 16.87
C VAL A 554 24.81 -6.38 15.93
N TYR A 555 24.36 -5.49 15.05
CA TYR A 555 25.25 -4.71 14.19
C TYR A 555 26.25 -3.87 14.98
N ALA A 556 25.81 -3.24 16.07
CA ALA A 556 26.70 -2.48 16.95
C ALA A 556 27.77 -3.36 17.61
N HIS A 557 27.43 -4.60 17.97
CA HIS A 557 28.40 -5.58 18.49
C HIS A 557 29.40 -6.05 17.42
N LEU A 558 28.90 -6.39 16.22
CA LEU A 558 29.74 -6.80 15.09
C LEU A 558 30.73 -5.69 14.69
N ALA A 559 30.28 -4.44 14.68
CA ALA A 559 31.13 -3.28 14.44
C ALA A 559 32.23 -3.13 15.50
N LYS A 560 31.92 -3.27 16.79
CA LYS A 560 32.93 -3.26 17.88
C LYS A 560 33.98 -4.37 17.73
N LYS A 561 33.62 -5.46 17.07
CA LYS A 561 34.51 -6.60 16.79
C LYS A 561 35.19 -6.50 15.41
N ASN A 562 35.01 -5.39 14.68
CA ASN A 562 35.55 -5.15 13.34
C ASN A 562 35.21 -6.27 12.35
N VAL A 563 33.99 -6.81 12.44
CA VAL A 563 33.51 -7.83 11.51
C VAL A 563 33.27 -7.21 10.13
N THR A 564 33.73 -7.88 9.09
CA THR A 564 33.53 -7.51 7.68
C THR A 564 32.68 -8.57 6.98
N GLY A 565 32.02 -8.21 5.88
CA GLY A 565 31.01 -9.05 5.23
C GLY A 565 29.59 -8.85 5.78
N VAL A 566 29.34 -7.69 6.38
CA VAL A 566 28.04 -7.19 6.84
C VAL A 566 27.93 -5.71 6.46
N PRO A 567 26.73 -5.16 6.20
CA PRO A 567 26.56 -3.76 5.83
C PRO A 567 26.94 -2.81 6.97
N THR A 568 27.45 -1.62 6.62
CA THR A 568 27.67 -0.56 7.61
C THR A 568 26.33 0.06 7.99
N VAL A 569 26.01 0.05 9.28
CA VAL A 569 24.85 0.77 9.82
C VAL A 569 25.26 2.19 10.21
N HIS A 570 24.63 3.20 9.63
CA HIS A 570 24.91 4.61 9.90
C HIS A 570 24.13 5.16 11.08
N GLY A 571 23.10 4.45 11.54
CA GLY A 571 22.42 4.71 12.81
C GLY A 571 20.98 4.20 12.89
N LEU A 572 20.46 4.22 14.12
CA LEU A 572 19.04 4.00 14.42
C LEU A 572 18.38 5.35 14.73
N PHE A 573 17.21 5.59 14.14
CA PHE A 573 16.48 6.83 14.24
C PHE A 573 15.01 6.59 14.59
N ASN A 574 14.36 7.58 15.19
CA ASN A 574 12.94 7.54 15.56
C ASN A 574 12.22 8.79 15.04
N ASP A 575 11.12 8.61 14.33
CA ASP A 575 10.20 9.69 13.98
C ASP A 575 9.36 10.10 15.21
N LEU A 576 9.29 11.40 15.46
CA LEU A 576 8.56 11.95 16.60
C LEU A 576 7.06 12.09 16.34
N ASP A 577 6.61 12.02 15.08
CA ASP A 577 5.20 12.12 14.72
C ASP A 577 4.46 10.78 14.78
N SER A 578 4.99 9.74 14.14
CA SER A 578 4.38 8.40 14.09
C SER A 578 4.98 7.40 15.08
N GLY A 579 6.18 7.67 15.61
CA GLY A 579 6.94 6.67 16.37
C GLY A 579 7.55 5.57 15.50
N THR A 580 7.63 5.77 14.18
CA THR A 580 8.31 4.87 13.24
C THR A 580 9.80 4.84 13.54
N LEU A 581 10.38 3.64 13.62
CA LEU A 581 11.84 3.47 13.70
C LEU A 581 12.43 3.34 12.30
N ALA A 582 13.61 3.91 12.11
CA ALA A 582 14.37 3.82 10.87
C ALA A 582 15.79 3.37 11.15
N LEU A 583 16.22 2.33 10.44
CA LEU A 583 17.60 1.85 10.43
C LEU A 583 18.24 2.24 9.09
N LEU A 584 19.22 3.15 9.13
CA LEU A 584 19.95 3.62 7.94
C LEU A 584 21.24 2.81 7.78
N MET A 585 21.47 2.23 6.61
CA MET A 585 22.65 1.40 6.33
C MET A 585 23.09 1.49 4.87
N ASP A 586 24.28 0.99 4.57
CA ASP A 586 24.77 0.82 3.19
C ASP A 586 23.85 -0.11 2.40
N ASN A 587 23.65 0.19 1.11
CA ASN A 587 23.02 -0.74 0.18
C ASN A 587 24.02 -1.85 -0.18
N ALA A 588 23.80 -3.05 0.35
CA ALA A 588 24.69 -4.19 0.15
C ALA A 588 24.44 -4.97 -1.16
N GLY A 589 23.44 -4.57 -1.96
CA GLY A 589 23.16 -5.15 -3.28
C GLY A 589 21.92 -6.04 -3.34
N GLN A 590 21.91 -6.94 -4.32
CA GLN A 590 20.78 -7.83 -4.63
C GLN A 590 20.91 -9.15 -3.87
N ASN A 591 19.80 -9.70 -3.37
CA ASN A 591 19.81 -11.01 -2.71
C ASN A 591 19.91 -12.18 -3.70
N LEU A 592 20.40 -13.33 -3.24
CA LEU A 592 20.64 -14.48 -4.10
C LEU A 592 19.35 -15.05 -4.71
N ARG A 593 18.20 -14.93 -4.02
CA ARG A 593 16.92 -15.45 -4.53
C ARG A 593 16.40 -14.62 -5.71
N GLU A 594 16.42 -13.30 -5.59
CA GLU A 594 16.06 -12.37 -6.67
C GLU A 594 16.97 -12.55 -7.87
N ARG A 595 18.28 -12.66 -7.63
CA ARG A 595 19.25 -12.92 -8.69
C ARG A 595 18.96 -14.22 -9.43
N GLU A 596 18.63 -15.29 -8.71
CA GLU A 596 18.35 -16.57 -9.34
C GLU A 596 17.05 -16.51 -10.15
N LYS A 597 16.02 -15.83 -9.63
CA LYS A 597 14.77 -15.56 -10.34
C LYS A 597 15.01 -14.83 -11.66
N GLU A 598 15.92 -13.86 -11.68
CA GLU A 598 16.30 -13.15 -12.93
C GLU A 598 17.07 -14.03 -13.91
N ARG A 599 17.87 -14.98 -13.42
CA ARG A 599 18.66 -15.91 -14.27
C ARG A 599 17.81 -17.01 -14.88
N THR A 600 16.94 -17.62 -14.09
CA THR A 600 16.16 -18.80 -14.50
C THR A 600 14.78 -18.45 -15.04
N GLY A 601 14.24 -17.29 -14.67
CA GLY A 601 12.86 -16.91 -14.91
C GLY A 601 11.85 -17.56 -13.96
N GLU A 602 12.30 -18.42 -13.02
CA GLU A 602 11.43 -19.06 -12.04
C GLU A 602 10.90 -18.05 -11.02
N LYS A 603 9.59 -18.08 -10.73
CA LYS A 603 8.99 -17.15 -9.75
C LYS A 603 9.50 -17.38 -8.31
N PHE A 604 9.79 -18.63 -7.95
CA PHE A 604 10.21 -19.06 -6.62
C PHE A 604 11.35 -20.09 -6.71
N PRO A 605 12.57 -19.66 -7.05
CA PRO A 605 13.70 -20.58 -7.15
C PRO A 605 13.98 -21.20 -5.78
N GLN A 606 13.98 -22.53 -5.71
CA GLN A 606 14.23 -23.27 -4.48
C GLN A 606 15.71 -23.30 -4.12
N GLN A 607 16.57 -23.35 -5.12
CA GLN A 607 18.03 -23.35 -4.99
C GLN A 607 18.63 -22.07 -5.56
N VAL A 608 19.89 -21.82 -5.25
CA VAL A 608 20.66 -20.71 -5.82
C VAL A 608 22.00 -21.22 -6.34
N SER A 609 22.50 -20.58 -7.39
CA SER A 609 23.83 -20.84 -7.95
C SER A 609 24.83 -19.80 -7.44
N THR A 610 26.03 -20.22 -7.03
CA THR A 610 27.11 -19.31 -6.65
C THR A 610 28.44 -19.67 -7.30
N THR A 611 29.29 -18.68 -7.57
CA THR A 611 30.67 -18.95 -8.03
C THR A 611 31.55 -19.40 -6.87
N GLN A 612 32.71 -19.98 -7.18
CA GLN A 612 33.66 -20.41 -6.15
C GLN A 612 34.18 -19.24 -5.31
N GLU A 613 34.31 -18.05 -5.91
CA GLU A 613 34.72 -16.81 -5.27
C GLU A 613 33.63 -16.30 -4.32
N GLU A 614 32.37 -16.25 -4.78
CA GLU A 614 31.21 -15.87 -3.97
C GLU A 614 31.07 -16.81 -2.77
N ARG A 615 31.14 -18.12 -3.01
CA ARG A 615 31.08 -19.14 -1.97
C ARG A 615 32.17 -18.94 -0.91
N LYS A 616 33.41 -18.74 -1.33
CA LYS A 616 34.53 -18.47 -0.41
C LYS A 616 34.29 -17.19 0.40
N ALA A 617 33.76 -16.14 -0.23
CA ALA A 617 33.50 -14.87 0.43
C ALA A 617 32.39 -14.97 1.49
N PHE A 618 31.27 -15.63 1.20
CA PHE A 618 30.19 -15.85 2.18
C PHE A 618 30.64 -16.72 3.36
N VAL A 619 31.36 -17.81 3.10
CA VAL A 619 31.93 -18.66 4.16
C VAL A 619 32.90 -17.86 5.03
N ALA A 620 33.71 -16.99 4.44
CA ALA A 620 34.61 -16.12 5.19
C ALA A 620 33.87 -15.09 6.05
N ALA A 621 32.81 -14.46 5.52
CA ALA A 621 31.96 -13.53 6.25
C ALA A 621 31.30 -14.22 7.46
N MET A 622 30.70 -15.39 7.26
CA MET A 622 30.06 -16.16 8.32
C MET A 622 31.05 -16.58 9.42
N LYS A 623 32.25 -17.03 9.05
CA LYS A 623 33.30 -17.34 10.04
C LYS A 623 33.67 -16.13 10.90
N ARG A 624 33.67 -14.91 10.33
CA ARG A 624 33.94 -13.68 11.10
C ARG A 624 32.78 -13.35 12.06
N ILE A 625 31.53 -13.55 11.63
CA ILE A 625 30.33 -13.41 12.47
C ILE A 625 30.38 -14.38 13.65
N HIS A 626 30.65 -15.67 13.40
CA HIS A 626 30.78 -16.70 14.44
C HIS A 626 31.91 -16.39 15.42
N ARG A 627 33.07 -15.94 14.93
CA ARG A 627 34.19 -15.50 15.79
C ARG A 627 33.86 -14.31 16.68
N ALA A 628 32.90 -13.48 16.28
CA ALA A 628 32.38 -12.39 17.11
C ALA A 628 31.38 -12.88 18.19
N GLY A 629 31.07 -14.18 18.22
CA GLY A 629 30.14 -14.80 19.18
C GLY A 629 28.67 -14.59 18.82
N ILE A 630 28.36 -14.43 17.53
CA ILE A 630 27.00 -14.25 17.02
C ILE A 630 26.59 -15.46 16.19
N LYS A 631 25.39 -15.97 16.45
CA LYS A 631 24.69 -16.94 15.58
C LYS A 631 23.57 -16.21 14.84
N HIS A 632 23.47 -16.38 13.52
CA HIS A 632 22.52 -15.62 12.69
C HIS A 632 21.06 -16.07 12.88
N MET A 633 20.82 -17.37 13.01
CA MET A 633 19.50 -18.00 13.20
C MET A 633 18.52 -17.91 12.03
N ASP A 634 18.93 -17.41 10.85
CA ASP A 634 18.03 -17.24 9.69
C ASP A 634 18.82 -17.26 8.36
N ILE A 635 19.56 -18.35 8.11
CA ILE A 635 20.37 -18.45 6.88
C ILE A 635 19.51 -18.98 5.73
N ARG A 636 19.32 -18.11 4.74
CA ARG A 636 18.50 -18.33 3.54
C ARG A 636 18.96 -17.41 2.42
N ALA A 637 18.63 -17.75 1.17
CA ALA A 637 19.04 -17.00 -0.03
C ALA A 637 18.67 -15.51 0.02
N ASP A 638 17.57 -15.17 0.70
CA ASP A 638 17.05 -13.81 0.85
C ASP A 638 17.96 -12.92 1.72
N ASN A 639 18.75 -13.54 2.61
CA ASN A 639 19.62 -12.85 3.59
C ASN A 639 21.10 -12.81 3.16
N LEU A 640 21.39 -13.28 1.96
CA LEU A 640 22.72 -13.27 1.33
C LEU A 640 22.67 -12.34 0.13
N VAL A 641 23.44 -11.26 0.18
CA VAL A 641 23.42 -10.21 -0.86
C VAL A 641 24.76 -10.02 -1.53
N ILE A 642 24.72 -9.64 -2.79
CA ILE A 642 25.90 -9.34 -3.61
C ILE A 642 25.70 -7.99 -4.27
N HIS A 643 26.69 -7.11 -4.11
CA HIS A 643 26.71 -5.83 -4.79
C HIS A 643 27.08 -6.05 -6.27
N PRO A 644 26.21 -5.68 -7.23
CA PRO A 644 26.39 -6.03 -8.64
C PRO A 644 27.68 -5.45 -9.24
N GLU A 645 28.04 -4.22 -8.88
CA GLU A 645 29.23 -3.56 -9.46
C GLU A 645 30.56 -4.00 -8.83
N SER A 646 30.59 -4.21 -7.52
CA SER A 646 31.83 -4.49 -6.79
C SER A 646 32.07 -5.98 -6.54
N GLY A 647 31.05 -6.83 -6.74
CA GLY A 647 31.08 -8.25 -6.39
C GLY A 647 31.21 -8.52 -4.89
N LYS A 648 31.14 -7.48 -4.04
CA LYS A 648 31.24 -7.63 -2.59
C LYS A 648 29.99 -8.32 -2.05
N VAL A 649 30.21 -9.31 -1.20
CA VAL A 649 29.14 -10.07 -0.55
C VAL A 649 28.88 -9.53 0.86
N ALA A 650 27.63 -9.61 1.31
CA ALA A 650 27.27 -9.36 2.69
C ALA A 650 26.17 -10.30 3.18
N ILE A 651 26.16 -10.55 4.49
CA ILE A 651 25.07 -11.25 5.20
C ILE A 651 24.25 -10.18 5.93
N ILE A 652 22.92 -10.25 5.83
CA ILE A 652 21.97 -9.25 6.35
C ILE A 652 20.84 -9.89 7.16
N ASP A 653 20.05 -9.07 7.84
CA ASP A 653 18.86 -9.45 8.62
C ASP A 653 19.16 -10.25 9.90
N PHE A 654 19.75 -9.56 10.88
CA PHE A 654 20.13 -10.13 12.18
C PHE A 654 19.01 -10.06 13.23
N ASP A 655 17.75 -9.96 12.81
CA ASP A 655 16.61 -9.80 13.73
C ASP A 655 16.37 -11.02 14.63
N ARG A 656 16.75 -12.21 14.16
CA ARG A 656 16.70 -13.49 14.90
C ARG A 656 18.02 -13.88 15.55
N ALA A 657 19.09 -13.11 15.33
CA ALA A 657 20.43 -13.48 15.75
C ALA A 657 20.53 -13.62 17.28
N LYS A 658 21.38 -14.53 17.75
CA LYS A 658 21.55 -14.81 19.18
C LYS A 658 22.99 -14.57 19.62
N PHE A 659 23.13 -14.19 20.89
CA PHE A 659 24.38 -14.17 21.64
C PHE A 659 24.45 -15.46 22.48
N PRO A 660 25.05 -16.55 21.97
CA PRO A 660 25.07 -17.82 22.68
C PRO A 660 25.88 -17.67 23.97
N LYS A 661 25.37 -18.22 25.08
CA LYS A 661 26.05 -18.11 26.37
C LYS A 661 27.28 -19.02 26.48
N GLU A 662 27.38 -20.09 25.67
CA GLU A 662 28.49 -21.06 25.69
C GLU A 662 28.71 -21.70 24.29
N ASN A 663 29.96 -22.08 23.97
CA ASN A 663 30.42 -22.74 22.74
C ASN A 663 29.98 -24.22 22.66
N LEU A 664 28.70 -24.50 22.81
CA LEU A 664 28.13 -25.79 22.41
C LEU A 664 28.03 -25.78 20.88
N GLY A 665 28.40 -26.87 20.19
CA GLY A 665 28.63 -27.00 18.73
C GLY A 665 27.50 -26.60 17.77
N PHE A 666 26.96 -25.39 17.91
CA PHE A 666 25.78 -24.87 17.23
C PHE A 666 26.13 -23.94 16.07
N PHE A 667 27.40 -23.53 15.93
CA PHE A 667 27.91 -22.77 14.78
C PHE A 667 28.15 -23.68 13.57
N ASP A 668 28.51 -24.94 13.80
CA ASP A 668 28.79 -25.91 12.74
C ASP A 668 27.55 -26.21 11.91
N GLY A 669 26.39 -26.43 12.54
CA GLY A 669 25.12 -26.64 11.82
C GLY A 669 24.67 -25.40 11.02
N GLU A 670 24.90 -24.19 11.52
CA GLU A 670 24.61 -22.97 10.76
C GLU A 670 25.58 -22.78 9.58
N MET A 671 26.85 -23.18 9.75
CA MET A 671 27.85 -23.17 8.69
C MET A 671 27.58 -24.25 7.62
N GLU A 672 27.07 -25.41 8.02
CA GLU A 672 26.65 -26.48 7.12
C GLU A 672 25.44 -26.05 6.29
N CYS A 673 24.41 -25.51 6.94
CA CYS A 673 23.25 -24.89 6.28
C CYS A 673 23.67 -23.84 5.22
N LEU A 674 24.61 -22.95 5.57
CA LEU A 674 25.17 -21.99 4.61
C LEU A 674 25.85 -22.69 3.42
N LYS A 675 26.66 -23.72 3.65
CA LYS A 675 27.36 -24.43 2.58
C LYS A 675 26.37 -25.14 1.66
N ASP A 676 25.36 -25.80 2.21
CA ASP A 676 24.34 -26.48 1.41
C ASP A 676 23.52 -25.51 0.56
N LEU A 677 23.21 -24.33 1.09
CA LEU A 677 22.61 -23.25 0.31
C LEU A 677 23.50 -22.76 -0.83
N LEU A 678 24.79 -22.57 -0.59
CA LEU A 678 25.74 -22.12 -1.62
C LEU A 678 26.03 -23.22 -2.67
N ASP A 679 25.90 -24.48 -2.28
CA ASP A 679 26.11 -25.67 -3.12
C ASP A 679 24.82 -26.11 -3.86
N GLY A 680 23.69 -25.40 -3.68
CA GLY A 680 22.41 -25.72 -4.33
C GLY A 680 21.75 -27.00 -3.80
N ARG A 681 22.00 -27.36 -2.53
CA ARG A 681 21.47 -28.53 -1.83
C ARG A 681 20.56 -28.17 -0.65
N PHE A 682 20.11 -26.93 -0.55
CA PHE A 682 19.37 -26.44 0.61
C PHE A 682 17.96 -27.01 0.66
N THR A 683 17.60 -27.64 1.78
CA THR A 683 16.22 -28.05 2.03
C THR A 683 15.61 -27.14 3.10
N PRO A 684 14.43 -26.53 2.88
CA PRO A 684 13.81 -25.65 3.87
C PRO A 684 13.58 -26.30 5.23
N ASP A 685 13.40 -27.63 5.25
CA ASP A 685 13.18 -28.42 6.47
C ASP A 685 14.48 -28.72 7.25
N SER A 686 15.65 -28.33 6.74
CA SER A 686 16.95 -28.63 7.38
C SER A 686 17.41 -27.59 8.41
N TYR A 687 16.65 -26.50 8.65
CA TYR A 687 17.09 -25.41 9.53
C TYR A 687 15.98 -24.73 10.36
#